data_AF-A0A813KSA9-F1
#
_entry.id   AF-A0A813KSA9-F1
#
_cell.length_a   1.000
_cell.length_b   1.000
_cell.length_c   1.000
_cell.angle_alpha   90.00
_cell.angle_beta   90.00
_cell.angle_gamma   90.00
#
_symmetry.space_group_name_H-M   'P 1'
#
loop_
_entity.id
_entity.type
_entity.pdbx_description
1 polymer ?
#
loop_
_entity_poly.entity_id
_entity_poly.type
_entity_poly.pdbx_seq_one_letter_code
_entity_poly.pdbx_strand_id
1 'polypeptide(L)'
;MAMLSIVAGVQEYIQAMVDRISGMKVLILDSETLGIISMVFSQSDILSHEVFLVECIDSDHFFSQEKMRHMSAVCLLRPTNKNFLKLSQELKSPKYNEYHIFFTNVVPHMRLETLACCDEFEVVQQVQEFFADVFAVNHDLFSLNLPSTVRLTEDHSRWTSYEESVCERIIEGLLATCLTLRMMPAIRFTSSSELTKHIAYRLQTRITEEQSLFETIEREKQGQATPVLLLLDRRNDPVTPLLNQWTYQAMLHELLGMENNRVDMSKAPGIRTELETIVMSANQDQFLDDNLLSNFGDLGVNIKKYVEQYQKQTKNTARIESIEEMQQFVDEYPEFRRMSGNVSKHVAVVHELSRLIELNGLLEASQLEQELACSENRQEHFRSLGDMLRGNTITNMERLRLALLYALRYEHDPSVGQLKEMLRSKGIGEDQIGLLDQIVQYAGSHVRGSDLFGKQASFVERAKQAALSSFKGVENVYTQHKTHAAGVVDSLMKGKLKEAQLHHGFVDTCAIEEAVETLPVAGWDKDIAAPPPPVTDGAEAEAPPVHLQMQGFRFQQSSPMQRHRHFVFGRLWQGLGINIFHIEFRRRFPFLVTFPDPAFPPPALQRAATPPEAAGAKGGKDKKPAKGADCMLNGAVSNSRLDPGMALVATQVTVDIFLPLAPLLVQRRKGDTGKATLASVIGPRGAARFQAGGIRVEADEMFQAPLLRSAEDAAAAATKEATKEGESA
;
A
#
# COMPACT_ATOMS: atom_id res chain seq x y z
N MET A 1 -12.58 19.32 -17.61
CA MET A 1 -11.31 18.56 -17.73
C MET A 1 -11.65 17.11 -17.48
N ALA A 2 -10.90 16.14 -18.00
CA ALA A 2 -10.95 14.79 -17.44
C ALA A 2 -10.41 14.86 -16.01
N MET A 3 -11.06 14.18 -15.06
CA MET A 3 -10.59 14.13 -13.68
C MET A 3 -9.33 13.26 -13.64
N LEU A 4 -8.25 13.79 -13.05
CA LEU A 4 -6.98 13.07 -12.95
C LEU A 4 -7.15 11.99 -11.85
N SER A 5 -7.31 10.72 -12.25
CA SER A 5 -7.66 9.63 -11.35
C SER A 5 -6.59 8.54 -11.36
N ILE A 6 -5.91 8.32 -10.23
CA ILE A 6 -4.86 7.29 -10.10
C ILE A 6 -5.46 5.88 -10.18
N VAL A 7 -6.65 5.68 -9.61
CA VAL A 7 -7.47 4.46 -9.81
C VAL A 7 -7.65 4.18 -11.30
N ALA A 8 -8.13 5.17 -12.07
CA ALA A 8 -8.47 4.96 -13.48
C ALA A 8 -7.23 4.63 -14.33
N GLY A 9 -6.08 5.26 -14.06
CA GLY A 9 -4.83 4.93 -14.75
C GLY A 9 -4.32 3.53 -14.43
N VAL A 10 -4.40 3.10 -13.17
CA VAL A 10 -4.06 1.72 -12.76
C VAL A 10 -5.05 0.70 -13.37
N GLN A 11 -6.33 1.04 -13.45
CA GLN A 11 -7.35 0.22 -14.13
C GLN A 11 -7.11 0.12 -15.65
N GLU A 12 -6.72 1.21 -16.33
CA GLU A 12 -6.37 1.22 -17.76
C GLU A 12 -5.21 0.23 -18.04
N TYR A 13 -4.16 0.23 -17.22
CA TYR A 13 -3.06 -0.74 -17.35
C TYR A 13 -3.51 -2.19 -17.16
N ILE A 14 -4.31 -2.48 -16.13
CA ILE A 14 -4.71 -3.86 -15.82
C ILE A 14 -5.72 -4.39 -16.85
N GLN A 15 -6.67 -3.59 -17.33
CA GLN A 15 -7.53 -3.94 -18.47
C GLN A 15 -6.69 -4.23 -19.72
N ALA A 16 -5.77 -3.31 -20.07
CA ALA A 16 -4.84 -3.51 -21.18
C ALA A 16 -3.91 -4.73 -21.01
N MET A 17 -3.75 -5.26 -19.79
CA MET A 17 -3.00 -6.49 -19.52
C MET A 17 -3.83 -7.73 -19.89
N VAL A 18 -5.08 -7.80 -19.42
CA VAL A 18 -5.94 -9.00 -19.51
C VAL A 18 -6.69 -9.10 -20.84
N ASP A 19 -7.02 -7.97 -21.48
CA ASP A 19 -7.76 -7.93 -22.75
C ASP A 19 -6.91 -8.30 -23.98
N ARG A 20 -5.59 -8.06 -23.90
CA ARG A 20 -4.65 -8.39 -24.99
C ARG A 20 -4.40 -9.89 -25.13
N ILE A 21 -4.85 -10.70 -24.18
CA ILE A 21 -4.55 -12.12 -24.05
C ILE A 21 -5.90 -12.85 -24.04
N SER A 22 -6.13 -13.78 -24.97
CA SER A 22 -7.42 -14.45 -25.14
C SER A 22 -7.48 -15.83 -24.49
N GLY A 23 -8.59 -16.17 -23.82
CA GLY A 23 -8.85 -17.51 -23.30
C GLY A 23 -8.53 -17.69 -21.82
N MET A 24 -8.36 -18.93 -21.36
CA MET A 24 -8.25 -19.25 -19.93
C MET A 24 -6.93 -18.73 -19.33
N LYS A 25 -7.01 -17.64 -18.56
CA LYS A 25 -5.86 -16.96 -17.94
C LYS A 25 -5.66 -17.35 -16.48
N VAL A 26 -4.39 -17.47 -16.06
CA VAL A 26 -3.94 -17.46 -14.66
C VAL A 26 -3.19 -16.15 -14.42
N LEU A 27 -3.56 -15.40 -13.39
CA LEU A 27 -2.90 -14.17 -13.00
C LEU A 27 -1.90 -14.46 -11.87
N ILE A 28 -0.61 -14.29 -12.14
CA ILE A 28 0.49 -14.60 -11.22
C ILE A 28 1.07 -13.29 -10.69
N LEU A 29 0.99 -13.11 -9.37
CA LEU A 29 1.32 -11.88 -8.67
C LEU A 29 2.41 -12.10 -7.61
N ASP A 30 2.99 -11.04 -7.10
CA ASP A 30 3.78 -11.01 -5.86
C ASP A 30 2.98 -10.37 -4.71
N SER A 31 3.59 -10.29 -3.52
CA SER A 31 2.93 -9.75 -2.33
C SER A 31 2.56 -8.25 -2.41
N GLU A 32 3.26 -7.44 -3.21
CA GLU A 32 2.90 -6.01 -3.39
C GLU A 32 1.82 -5.85 -4.47
N THR A 33 1.99 -6.49 -5.62
CA THR A 33 1.08 -6.43 -6.78
C THR A 33 -0.30 -7.04 -6.51
N LEU A 34 -0.36 -8.12 -5.70
CA LEU A 34 -1.64 -8.63 -5.17
C LEU A 34 -2.38 -7.57 -4.36
N GLY A 35 -1.66 -6.81 -3.54
CA GLY A 35 -2.19 -5.66 -2.81
C GLY A 35 -2.70 -4.57 -3.75
N ILE A 36 -1.86 -4.12 -4.69
CA ILE A 36 -2.21 -3.09 -5.69
C ILE A 36 -3.47 -3.45 -6.46
N ILE A 37 -3.56 -4.66 -7.03
CA ILE A 37 -4.75 -5.10 -7.78
C ILE A 37 -5.99 -5.18 -6.90
N SER A 38 -5.87 -5.61 -5.64
CA SER A 38 -7.00 -5.74 -4.72
C SER A 38 -7.69 -4.42 -4.35
N MET A 39 -7.04 -3.28 -4.62
CA MET A 39 -7.62 -1.95 -4.43
C MET A 39 -8.58 -1.55 -5.57
N VAL A 40 -8.32 -2.04 -6.79
CA VAL A 40 -8.89 -1.51 -8.04
C VAL A 40 -9.78 -2.49 -8.82
N PHE A 41 -9.71 -3.80 -8.56
CA PHE A 41 -10.59 -4.82 -9.14
C PHE A 41 -11.14 -5.77 -8.06
N SER A 42 -12.43 -6.14 -8.18
CA SER A 42 -12.98 -7.28 -7.46
C SER A 42 -12.64 -8.60 -8.15
N GLN A 43 -12.86 -9.72 -7.45
CA GLN A 43 -12.77 -11.06 -8.05
C GLN A 43 -13.77 -11.26 -9.20
N SER A 44 -14.94 -10.61 -9.14
CA SER A 44 -15.94 -10.63 -10.22
C SER A 44 -15.44 -9.93 -11.48
N ASP A 45 -14.73 -8.81 -11.30
CA ASP A 45 -14.15 -8.06 -12.41
C ASP A 45 -12.97 -8.82 -13.01
N ILE A 46 -12.11 -9.44 -12.19
CA ILE A 46 -11.01 -10.29 -12.68
C ILE A 46 -11.56 -11.48 -13.50
N LEU A 47 -12.62 -12.13 -13.00
CA LEU A 47 -13.25 -13.27 -13.66
C LEU A 47 -13.95 -12.90 -14.98
N SER A 48 -14.50 -11.69 -15.12
CA SER A 48 -15.15 -11.26 -16.37
C SER A 48 -14.17 -11.11 -17.54
N HIS A 49 -12.88 -10.90 -17.26
CA HIS A 49 -11.79 -10.86 -18.24
C HIS A 49 -11.12 -12.25 -18.44
N GLU A 50 -11.85 -13.34 -18.21
CA GLU A 50 -11.42 -14.76 -18.37
C GLU A 50 -10.22 -15.19 -17.50
N VAL A 51 -9.93 -14.47 -16.42
CA VAL A 51 -8.93 -14.88 -15.42
C VAL A 51 -9.60 -15.78 -14.38
N PHE A 52 -9.36 -17.09 -14.46
CA PHE A 52 -10.02 -18.10 -13.62
C PHE A 52 -9.30 -18.40 -12.32
N LEU A 53 -8.02 -18.04 -12.22
CA LEU A 53 -7.17 -18.31 -11.06
C LEU A 53 -6.23 -17.13 -10.83
N VAL A 54 -6.05 -16.75 -9.56
CA VAL A 54 -5.04 -15.80 -9.11
C VAL A 54 -4.07 -16.54 -8.20
N GLU A 55 -2.79 -16.54 -8.55
CA GLU A 55 -1.71 -17.17 -7.79
C GLU A 55 -0.71 -16.13 -7.29
N CYS A 56 -0.08 -16.41 -6.15
CA CYS A 56 1.00 -15.59 -5.62
C CYS A 56 2.32 -16.35 -5.69
N ILE A 57 3.29 -15.82 -6.45
CA ILE A 57 4.67 -16.34 -6.57
C ILE A 57 5.41 -16.32 -5.22
N ASP A 58 4.86 -15.60 -4.23
CA ASP A 58 5.34 -15.58 -2.85
C ASP A 58 4.83 -16.70 -1.95
N SER A 59 3.81 -17.45 -2.36
CA SER A 59 3.36 -18.64 -1.62
C SER A 59 4.29 -19.84 -1.84
N ASP A 60 4.73 -20.51 -0.77
CA ASP A 60 5.54 -21.75 -0.85
C ASP A 60 4.87 -22.84 -1.71
N HIS A 61 3.54 -22.88 -1.70
CA HIS A 61 2.76 -23.81 -2.50
C HIS A 61 2.85 -23.56 -4.01
N PHE A 62 3.25 -22.37 -4.47
CA PHE A 62 3.29 -22.00 -5.90
C PHE A 62 4.07 -23.04 -6.71
N PHE A 63 5.28 -23.43 -6.30
CA PHE A 63 6.09 -24.41 -7.04
C PHE A 63 5.64 -25.87 -6.87
N SER A 64 4.64 -26.16 -6.03
CA SER A 64 4.16 -27.51 -5.72
C SER A 64 2.90 -27.94 -6.49
N GLN A 65 2.27 -27.02 -7.23
CA GLN A 65 1.01 -27.28 -7.94
C GLN A 65 1.17 -28.09 -9.24
N GLU A 66 0.06 -28.68 -9.70
CA GLU A 66 0.01 -29.44 -10.96
C GLU A 66 0.20 -28.54 -12.20
N LYS A 67 0.72 -29.11 -13.30
CA LYS A 67 1.06 -28.35 -14.51
C LYS A 67 -0.16 -28.10 -15.39
N MET A 68 -0.79 -26.93 -15.23
CA MET A 68 -1.97 -26.47 -15.98
C MET A 68 -1.64 -26.00 -17.40
N ARG A 69 -1.12 -26.91 -18.24
CA ARG A 69 -0.71 -26.69 -19.66
C ARG A 69 -1.82 -26.34 -20.65
N HIS A 70 -3.02 -25.99 -20.17
CA HIS A 70 -4.16 -25.54 -20.97
C HIS A 70 -4.54 -24.08 -20.69
N MET A 71 -3.76 -23.38 -19.86
CA MET A 71 -3.96 -21.98 -19.49
C MET A 71 -2.75 -21.13 -19.89
N SER A 72 -2.99 -19.83 -20.06
CA SER A 72 -1.97 -18.80 -20.31
C SER A 72 -1.64 -18.08 -19.01
N ALA A 73 -0.36 -17.89 -18.70
CA ALA A 73 0.09 -17.17 -17.51
C ALA A 73 0.24 -15.67 -17.81
N VAL A 74 -0.38 -14.84 -16.99
CA VAL A 74 -0.26 -13.38 -16.98
C VAL A 74 0.47 -13.01 -15.69
N CYS A 75 1.77 -12.70 -15.78
CA CYS A 75 2.56 -12.32 -14.61
C CYS A 75 2.55 -10.80 -14.46
N LEU A 76 2.05 -10.25 -13.34
CA LEU A 76 2.32 -8.85 -12.96
C LEU A 76 3.20 -8.87 -11.71
N LEU A 77 4.44 -8.39 -11.83
CA LEU A 77 5.45 -8.51 -10.78
C LEU A 77 6.24 -7.21 -10.64
N ARG A 78 6.68 -6.88 -9.43
CA ARG A 78 7.67 -5.81 -9.23
C ARG A 78 9.04 -6.26 -9.74
N PRO A 79 9.89 -5.38 -10.30
CA PRO A 79 11.22 -5.75 -10.82
C PRO A 79 12.27 -5.98 -9.71
N THR A 80 11.97 -6.83 -8.73
CA THR A 80 12.85 -7.15 -7.58
C THR A 80 13.72 -8.37 -7.85
N ASN A 81 14.92 -8.43 -7.24
CA ASN A 81 15.81 -9.59 -7.35
C ASN A 81 15.11 -10.91 -6.92
N LYS A 82 14.25 -10.83 -5.90
CA LYS A 82 13.41 -11.94 -5.39
C LYS A 82 12.50 -12.49 -6.49
N ASN A 83 11.80 -11.62 -7.20
CA ASN A 83 10.87 -12.00 -8.26
C ASN A 83 11.61 -12.55 -9.48
N PHE A 84 12.72 -11.94 -9.88
CA PHE A 84 13.54 -12.44 -10.99
C PHE A 84 14.08 -13.86 -10.74
N LEU A 85 14.53 -14.17 -9.53
CA LEU A 85 14.98 -15.52 -9.16
C LEU A 85 13.82 -16.54 -9.24
N LYS A 86 12.64 -16.19 -8.72
CA LYS A 86 11.46 -17.06 -8.73
C LYS A 86 10.88 -17.29 -10.12
N LEU A 87 10.84 -16.24 -10.94
CA LEU A 87 10.41 -16.32 -12.33
C LEU A 87 11.40 -17.15 -13.17
N SER A 88 12.71 -17.01 -12.92
CA SER A 88 13.75 -17.86 -13.52
C SER A 88 13.65 -19.33 -13.12
N GLN A 89 13.17 -19.63 -11.90
CA GLN A 89 12.87 -20.99 -11.44
C GLN A 89 11.61 -21.55 -12.13
N GLU A 90 10.58 -20.74 -12.32
CA GLU A 90 9.35 -21.12 -13.01
C GLU A 90 9.60 -21.44 -14.51
N LEU A 91 10.32 -20.57 -15.23
CA LEU A 91 10.62 -20.76 -16.66
C LEU A 91 11.50 -21.97 -16.96
N LYS A 92 12.29 -22.44 -15.98
CA LYS A 92 13.08 -23.70 -16.07
C LYS A 92 12.23 -24.97 -15.91
N SER A 93 11.00 -24.87 -15.44
CA SER A 93 10.07 -26.00 -15.36
C SER A 93 8.62 -25.50 -15.47
N PRO A 94 8.21 -24.94 -16.62
CA PRO A 94 6.96 -24.20 -16.71
C PRO A 94 5.76 -25.08 -16.41
N LYS A 95 4.75 -24.51 -15.75
CA LYS A 95 3.45 -25.14 -15.46
C LYS A 95 2.41 -24.89 -16.52
N TYR A 96 2.37 -23.68 -17.07
CA TYR A 96 1.33 -23.20 -18.00
C TYR A 96 1.79 -23.36 -19.47
N ASN A 97 0.93 -23.01 -20.43
CA ASN A 97 1.29 -23.14 -21.85
C ASN A 97 2.29 -22.05 -22.29
N GLU A 98 2.00 -20.81 -21.92
CA GLU A 98 2.67 -19.59 -22.38
C GLU A 98 2.69 -18.56 -21.24
N TYR A 99 3.64 -17.62 -21.29
CA TYR A 99 3.83 -16.59 -20.27
C TYR A 99 3.88 -15.20 -20.89
N HIS A 100 3.08 -14.29 -20.34
CA HIS A 100 3.03 -12.87 -20.68
C HIS A 100 3.45 -12.10 -19.44
N ILE A 101 4.60 -11.42 -19.50
CA ILE A 101 5.28 -10.90 -18.31
C ILE A 101 5.20 -9.38 -18.28
N PHE A 102 4.64 -8.83 -17.22
CA PHE A 102 4.44 -7.41 -17.00
C PHE A 102 5.17 -7.00 -15.73
N PHE A 103 6.07 -6.02 -15.84
CA PHE A 103 6.78 -5.46 -14.69
C PHE A 103 6.17 -4.13 -14.28
N THR A 104 6.04 -3.87 -12.97
CA THR A 104 5.41 -2.62 -12.47
C THR A 104 6.28 -1.37 -12.66
N ASN A 105 7.56 -1.55 -12.97
CA ASN A 105 8.55 -0.49 -13.09
C ASN A 105 9.68 -0.91 -14.06
N VAL A 106 10.59 0.01 -14.37
CA VAL A 106 11.66 -0.19 -15.36
C VAL A 106 12.57 -1.39 -15.02
N VAL A 107 12.96 -2.16 -16.04
CA VAL A 107 13.75 -3.38 -15.90
C VAL A 107 15.19 -3.21 -16.43
N PRO A 108 16.23 -3.44 -15.61
CA PRO A 108 17.61 -3.47 -16.09
C PRO A 108 17.87 -4.59 -17.11
N HIS A 109 18.43 -4.25 -18.27
CA HIS A 109 18.65 -5.17 -19.41
C HIS A 109 19.33 -6.50 -19.02
N MET A 110 20.34 -6.46 -18.15
CA MET A 110 21.06 -7.65 -17.63
C MET A 110 20.12 -8.67 -16.94
N ARG A 111 19.00 -8.23 -16.34
CA ARG A 111 18.00 -9.14 -15.77
C ARG A 111 17.12 -9.78 -16.84
N LEU A 112 16.84 -9.08 -17.95
CA LEU A 112 16.13 -9.64 -19.11
C LEU A 112 17.00 -10.69 -19.83
N GLU A 113 18.30 -10.43 -19.99
CA GLU A 113 19.25 -11.44 -20.49
C GLU A 113 19.24 -12.71 -19.62
N THR A 114 19.36 -12.53 -18.29
CA THR A 114 19.33 -13.64 -17.33
C THR A 114 18.03 -14.43 -17.42
N LEU A 115 16.89 -13.75 -17.60
CA LEU A 115 15.58 -14.37 -17.73
C LEU A 115 15.43 -15.13 -19.05
N ALA A 116 15.89 -14.56 -20.17
CA ALA A 116 15.89 -15.22 -21.48
C ALA A 116 16.76 -16.48 -21.49
N CYS A 117 17.91 -16.47 -20.80
CA CYS A 117 18.73 -17.67 -20.59
C CYS A 117 18.07 -18.75 -19.70
N CYS A 118 16.91 -18.47 -19.09
CA CYS A 118 16.15 -19.44 -18.30
C CYS A 118 14.90 -19.98 -19.03
N ASP A 119 14.49 -19.39 -20.15
CA ASP A 119 13.36 -19.87 -20.97
C ASP A 119 13.82 -20.93 -21.99
N GLU A 120 14.30 -22.07 -21.48
CA GLU A 120 14.72 -23.23 -22.29
C GLU A 120 13.57 -23.86 -23.12
N PHE A 121 12.33 -23.40 -22.91
CA PHE A 121 11.12 -23.93 -23.53
C PHE A 121 10.42 -22.95 -24.51
N GLU A 122 10.98 -21.75 -24.72
CA GLU A 122 10.44 -20.69 -25.58
C GLU A 122 8.97 -20.32 -25.25
N VAL A 123 8.60 -20.35 -23.96
CA VAL A 123 7.20 -20.12 -23.51
C VAL A 123 6.85 -18.64 -23.29
N VAL A 124 7.83 -17.74 -23.15
CA VAL A 124 7.59 -16.30 -22.96
C VAL A 124 7.20 -15.64 -24.29
N GLN A 125 5.96 -15.15 -24.38
CA GLN A 125 5.43 -14.52 -25.60
C GLN A 125 5.65 -13.00 -25.63
N GLN A 126 5.67 -12.34 -24.47
CA GLN A 126 5.93 -10.91 -24.35
C GLN A 126 6.48 -10.54 -22.97
N VAL A 127 7.27 -9.46 -22.95
CA VAL A 127 7.67 -8.74 -21.74
C VAL A 127 7.30 -7.26 -21.93
N GLN A 128 6.60 -6.64 -20.98
CA GLN A 128 6.23 -5.21 -21.02
C GLN A 128 6.39 -4.55 -19.64
N GLU A 129 6.48 -3.23 -19.62
CA GLU A 129 6.59 -2.40 -18.40
C GLU A 129 5.31 -1.56 -18.23
N PHE A 130 4.54 -1.83 -17.19
CA PHE A 130 3.25 -1.19 -16.89
C PHE A 130 3.36 -0.49 -15.55
N PHE A 131 3.34 0.84 -15.53
CA PHE A 131 3.76 1.68 -14.40
C PHE A 131 2.77 1.76 -13.22
N ALA A 132 2.02 0.70 -12.97
CA ALA A 132 1.08 0.54 -11.86
C ALA A 132 1.78 0.07 -10.56
N ASP A 133 2.68 0.88 -10.02
CA ASP A 133 3.55 0.52 -8.87
C ASP A 133 3.08 1.09 -7.51
N VAL A 134 1.80 1.51 -7.41
CA VAL A 134 1.23 2.21 -6.25
C VAL A 134 -0.15 1.68 -5.85
N PHE A 135 -0.47 1.75 -4.56
CA PHE A 135 -1.77 1.37 -4.01
C PHE A 135 -2.74 2.55 -4.18
N ALA A 136 -3.59 2.52 -5.21
CA ALA A 136 -4.60 3.55 -5.45
C ALA A 136 -5.74 3.44 -4.43
N VAL A 137 -5.83 4.38 -3.47
CA VAL A 137 -6.79 4.36 -2.36
C VAL A 137 -8.12 5.00 -2.78
N ASN A 138 -8.02 6.23 -3.29
CA ASN A 138 -9.13 7.01 -3.89
C ASN A 138 -8.72 7.45 -5.30
N HIS A 139 -9.60 8.16 -6.00
CA HIS A 139 -9.28 8.80 -7.27
C HIS A 139 -8.07 9.75 -7.19
N ASP A 140 -7.89 10.48 -6.09
CA ASP A 140 -6.83 11.48 -5.88
C ASP A 140 -5.78 11.10 -4.81
N LEU A 141 -5.91 9.91 -4.19
CA LEU A 141 -5.06 9.43 -3.10
C LEU A 141 -4.43 8.07 -3.42
N PHE A 142 -3.12 7.95 -3.26
CA PHE A 142 -2.41 6.67 -3.33
C PHE A 142 -1.43 6.51 -2.16
N SER A 143 -0.99 5.26 -1.93
CA SER A 143 0.03 4.89 -0.97
C SER A 143 1.12 4.04 -1.62
N LEU A 144 2.32 4.05 -1.03
CA LEU A 144 3.40 3.11 -1.34
C LEU A 144 3.45 1.93 -0.36
N ASN A 145 2.52 1.90 0.61
CA ASN A 145 2.42 0.90 1.68
C ASN A 145 3.74 0.65 2.46
N LEU A 146 4.51 1.73 2.67
CA LEU A 146 5.76 1.70 3.43
C LEU A 146 5.48 1.79 4.95
N PRO A 147 5.86 0.79 5.77
CA PRO A 147 5.41 0.70 7.16
C PRO A 147 6.08 1.73 8.10
N SER A 148 7.30 2.18 7.79
CA SER A 148 7.93 3.31 8.47
C SER A 148 9.00 3.95 7.59
N THR A 149 8.99 5.28 7.54
CA THR A 149 10.01 6.11 6.87
C THR A 149 10.80 6.96 7.85
N VAL A 150 10.58 6.80 9.17
CA VAL A 150 11.20 7.65 10.21
C VAL A 150 12.73 7.62 10.15
N ARG A 151 13.34 6.48 9.87
CA ARG A 151 14.81 6.37 9.73
C ARG A 151 15.38 7.15 8.54
N LEU A 152 14.60 7.42 7.48
CA LEU A 152 15.03 8.29 6.38
C LEU A 152 15.17 9.76 6.81
N THR A 153 14.66 10.13 7.99
CA THR A 153 14.82 11.47 8.55
C THR A 153 16.14 11.65 9.33
N GLU A 154 16.87 10.56 9.58
CA GLU A 154 18.26 10.57 10.02
C GLU A 154 19.19 11.03 8.88
N ASP A 155 20.40 11.48 9.26
CA ASP A 155 21.47 11.79 8.32
C ASP A 155 21.76 10.60 7.38
N HIS A 156 21.91 10.88 6.08
CA HIS A 156 22.16 9.91 5.02
C HIS A 156 23.42 9.06 5.29
N SER A 157 24.41 9.61 6.02
CA SER A 157 25.59 8.86 6.49
C SER A 157 25.28 7.65 7.40
N ARG A 158 24.04 7.53 7.92
CA ARG A 158 23.56 6.47 8.82
C ARG A 158 22.58 5.50 8.16
N TRP A 159 22.26 5.71 6.88
CA TRP A 159 21.37 4.84 6.14
C TRP A 159 22.07 3.51 5.88
N THR A 160 21.39 2.40 6.13
CA THR A 160 21.84 1.08 5.69
C THR A 160 21.31 0.81 4.28
N SER A 161 21.68 -0.34 3.71
CA SER A 161 21.07 -0.83 2.46
C SER A 161 19.54 -1.01 2.57
N TYR A 162 18.98 -1.13 3.78
CA TYR A 162 17.54 -1.10 3.97
C TYR A 162 16.96 0.29 3.73
N GLU A 163 17.46 1.33 4.42
CA GLU A 163 16.99 2.71 4.20
C GLU A 163 17.15 3.16 2.74
N GLU A 164 18.28 2.84 2.11
CA GLU A 164 18.50 3.13 0.69
C GLU A 164 17.47 2.42 -0.21
N SER A 165 17.11 1.16 0.09
CA SER A 165 16.05 0.45 -0.65
C SER A 165 14.65 1.02 -0.43
N VAL A 166 14.36 1.58 0.75
CA VAL A 166 13.10 2.30 1.02
C VAL A 166 13.09 3.65 0.29
N CYS A 167 14.23 4.34 0.20
CA CYS A 167 14.36 5.55 -0.61
C CYS A 167 14.13 5.25 -2.10
N GLU A 168 14.77 4.22 -2.64
CA GLU A 168 14.57 3.83 -4.04
C GLU A 168 13.12 3.41 -4.32
N ARG A 169 12.46 2.70 -3.41
CA ARG A 169 11.01 2.37 -3.51
C ARG A 169 10.12 3.62 -3.62
N ILE A 170 10.52 4.74 -3.01
CA ILE A 170 9.85 6.04 -3.14
C ILE A 170 10.09 6.63 -4.54
N ILE A 171 11.32 6.57 -5.07
CA ILE A 171 11.63 7.04 -6.43
C ILE A 171 10.87 6.21 -7.48
N GLU A 172 10.92 4.87 -7.37
CA GLU A 172 10.15 3.92 -8.18
C GLU A 172 8.66 4.28 -8.19
N GLY A 173 8.05 4.45 -7.02
CA GLY A 173 6.61 4.74 -6.90
C GLY A 173 6.21 6.13 -7.42
N LEU A 174 7.07 7.14 -7.25
CA LEU A 174 6.81 8.49 -7.78
C LEU A 174 6.97 8.55 -9.31
N LEU A 175 8.00 7.89 -9.87
CA LEU A 175 8.18 7.74 -11.32
C LEU A 175 6.97 7.04 -11.95
N ALA A 176 6.56 5.91 -11.36
CA ALA A 176 5.41 5.13 -11.78
C ALA A 176 4.09 5.93 -11.75
N THR A 177 3.90 6.74 -10.69
CA THR A 177 2.77 7.67 -10.59
C THR A 177 2.79 8.72 -11.70
N CYS A 178 3.96 9.30 -12.03
CA CYS A 178 4.07 10.32 -13.07
C CYS A 178 3.70 9.77 -14.46
N LEU A 179 4.17 8.55 -14.77
CA LEU A 179 3.87 7.86 -16.02
C LEU A 179 2.38 7.45 -16.10
N THR A 180 1.83 6.86 -15.03
CA THR A 180 0.41 6.48 -14.95
C THR A 180 -0.53 7.66 -15.15
N LEU A 181 -0.25 8.79 -14.51
CA LEU A 181 -1.07 10.01 -14.63
C LEU A 181 -0.74 10.83 -15.89
N ARG A 182 0.16 10.34 -16.75
CA ARG A 182 0.69 10.98 -17.96
C ARG A 182 1.08 12.45 -17.70
N MET A 183 1.95 12.65 -16.72
CA MET A 183 2.48 13.95 -16.32
C MET A 183 4.02 13.98 -16.41
N MET A 184 4.55 15.12 -16.88
CA MET A 184 5.95 15.50 -16.71
C MET A 184 5.97 16.69 -15.72
N PRO A 185 6.20 16.45 -14.41
CA PRO A 185 6.04 17.48 -13.41
C PRO A 185 7.28 18.36 -13.24
N ALA A 186 7.06 19.66 -13.00
CA ALA A 186 8.06 20.50 -12.35
C ALA A 186 8.14 20.10 -10.86
N ILE A 187 9.24 19.49 -10.44
CA ILE A 187 9.44 19.02 -9.06
C ILE A 187 9.75 20.22 -8.14
N ARG A 188 9.09 20.28 -6.98
CA ARG A 188 9.34 21.27 -5.92
C ARG A 188 9.40 20.56 -4.57
N PHE A 189 10.31 20.99 -3.70
CA PHE A 189 10.56 20.32 -2.42
C PHE A 189 10.78 21.30 -1.28
N THR A 190 10.63 20.80 -0.05
CA THR A 190 10.81 21.54 1.20
C THR A 190 12.26 21.96 1.37
N SER A 191 12.54 23.26 1.30
CA SER A 191 13.92 23.80 1.37
C SER A 191 14.64 23.44 2.68
N SER A 192 13.91 23.27 3.78
CA SER A 192 14.43 22.87 5.09
C SER A 192 14.60 21.36 5.29
N SER A 193 14.26 20.52 4.30
CA SER A 193 14.34 19.07 4.43
C SER A 193 15.24 18.47 3.37
N GLU A 194 16.45 18.11 3.80
CA GLU A 194 17.45 17.40 3.00
C GLU A 194 16.92 16.06 2.46
N LEU A 195 15.99 15.40 3.17
CA LEU A 195 15.31 14.19 2.67
C LEU A 195 14.46 14.51 1.43
N THR A 196 13.61 15.54 1.48
CA THR A 196 12.78 15.90 0.30
C THR A 196 13.63 16.44 -0.85
N LYS A 197 14.76 17.07 -0.54
CA LYS A 197 15.78 17.51 -1.50
C LYS A 197 16.43 16.31 -2.20
N HIS A 198 16.98 15.35 -1.45
CA HIS A 198 17.56 14.11 -2.00
C HIS A 198 16.58 13.35 -2.90
N ILE A 199 15.34 13.18 -2.45
CA ILE A 199 14.26 12.55 -3.23
C ILE A 199 13.98 13.34 -4.52
N ALA A 200 13.96 14.68 -4.48
CA ALA A 200 13.76 15.51 -5.67
C ALA A 200 14.89 15.35 -6.69
N TYR A 201 16.15 15.41 -6.25
CA TYR A 201 17.32 15.23 -7.12
C TYR A 201 17.36 13.82 -7.72
N ARG A 202 17.16 12.76 -6.91
CA ARG A 202 17.10 11.37 -7.39
C ARG A 202 15.97 11.16 -8.41
N LEU A 203 14.78 11.68 -8.16
CA LEU A 203 13.65 11.55 -9.08
C LEU A 203 13.87 12.34 -10.38
N GLN A 204 14.46 13.54 -10.33
CA GLN A 204 14.83 14.27 -11.55
C GLN A 204 15.86 13.50 -12.38
N THR A 205 16.90 12.94 -11.74
CA THR A 205 17.89 12.11 -12.42
C THR A 205 17.21 10.93 -13.11
N ARG A 206 16.35 10.18 -12.39
CA ARG A 206 15.61 9.03 -12.92
C ARG A 206 14.70 9.40 -14.10
N ILE A 207 14.01 10.54 -14.05
CA ILE A 207 13.19 11.06 -15.17
C ILE A 207 14.06 11.46 -16.38
N THR A 208 15.30 11.91 -16.14
CA THR A 208 16.24 12.32 -17.19
C THR A 208 16.89 11.12 -17.86
N GLU A 209 17.20 10.05 -17.11
CA GLU A 209 17.62 8.75 -17.64
C GLU A 209 16.53 8.14 -18.54
N GLU A 210 15.28 8.16 -18.08
CA GLU A 210 14.13 7.56 -18.77
C GLU A 210 13.36 8.56 -19.67
N GLN A 211 14.03 9.60 -20.19
CA GLN A 211 13.36 10.68 -20.94
C GLN A 211 12.50 10.17 -22.12
N SER A 212 12.89 9.07 -22.75
CA SER A 212 12.16 8.42 -23.85
C SER A 212 10.74 7.97 -23.46
N LEU A 213 10.49 7.64 -22.19
CA LEU A 213 9.15 7.34 -21.67
C LEU A 213 8.27 8.60 -21.61
N PHE A 214 8.88 9.77 -21.40
CA PHE A 214 8.20 11.05 -21.25
C PHE A 214 8.01 11.82 -22.57
N GLU A 215 8.79 11.56 -23.63
CA GLU A 215 8.68 12.23 -24.95
C GLU A 215 7.24 12.28 -25.50
N THR A 216 6.47 11.21 -25.31
CA THR A 216 5.07 11.16 -25.77
C THR A 216 4.14 12.01 -24.91
N ILE A 217 4.39 12.05 -23.59
CA ILE A 217 3.67 12.91 -22.65
C ILE A 217 3.97 14.38 -22.96
N GLU A 218 5.25 14.76 -23.14
CA GLU A 218 5.65 16.13 -23.52
C GLU A 218 4.92 16.60 -24.80
N ARG A 219 4.89 15.74 -25.82
CA ARG A 219 4.25 16.02 -27.11
C ARG A 219 2.73 16.14 -27.01
N GLU A 220 2.07 15.29 -26.23
CA GLU A 220 0.61 15.34 -26.00
C GLU A 220 0.17 16.52 -25.14
N LYS A 221 1.05 16.98 -24.23
CA LYS A 221 0.79 18.08 -23.28
C LYS A 221 1.35 19.42 -23.77
N GLN A 222 1.93 19.50 -24.96
CA GLN A 222 2.58 20.71 -25.47
C GLN A 222 1.63 21.92 -25.46
N GLY A 223 2.03 22.99 -24.77
CA GLY A 223 1.21 24.20 -24.60
C GLY A 223 0.15 24.15 -23.49
N GLN A 224 0.05 23.04 -22.75
CA GLN A 224 -0.70 23.00 -21.48
C GLN A 224 0.18 23.55 -20.33
N ALA A 225 -0.44 23.88 -19.20
CA ALA A 225 0.31 24.28 -18.01
C ALA A 225 1.08 23.08 -17.43
N THR A 226 2.36 23.27 -17.14
CA THR A 226 3.22 22.23 -16.54
C THR A 226 2.65 21.80 -15.18
N PRO A 227 2.39 20.49 -14.95
CA PRO A 227 1.99 20.02 -13.64
C PRO A 227 3.13 20.20 -12.62
N VAL A 228 2.79 20.22 -11.33
CA VAL A 228 3.77 20.43 -10.25
C VAL A 228 3.71 19.24 -9.30
N LEU A 229 4.85 18.58 -9.09
CA LEU A 229 5.00 17.56 -8.05
C LEU A 229 5.60 18.24 -6.81
N LEU A 230 4.88 18.20 -5.69
CA LEU A 230 5.24 18.88 -4.46
C LEU A 230 5.63 17.88 -3.36
N LEU A 231 6.91 17.85 -3.00
CA LEU A 231 7.46 16.98 -1.96
C LEU A 231 7.50 17.71 -0.60
N LEU A 232 6.72 17.20 0.35
CA LEU A 232 6.56 17.77 1.69
C LEU A 232 7.11 16.83 2.76
N ASP A 233 7.86 17.38 3.72
CA ASP A 233 8.31 16.65 4.90
C ASP A 233 7.26 16.70 6.01
N ARG A 234 6.85 15.53 6.52
CA ARG A 234 5.89 15.38 7.63
C ARG A 234 6.37 16.07 8.91
N ARG A 235 7.68 16.25 9.12
CA ARG A 235 8.23 16.96 10.29
C ARG A 235 7.79 18.43 10.37
N ASN A 236 7.39 19.06 9.27
CA ASN A 236 6.81 20.42 9.32
C ASN A 236 5.35 20.45 9.84
N ASP A 237 4.64 19.33 9.80
CA ASP A 237 3.24 19.21 10.23
C ASP A 237 3.01 17.89 11.01
N PRO A 238 3.57 17.79 12.23
CA PRO A 238 3.34 16.69 13.16
C PRO A 238 2.00 16.82 13.90
N VAL A 239 1.30 17.96 13.78
CA VAL A 239 0.00 18.21 14.44
C VAL A 239 -1.11 17.47 13.69
N THR A 240 -1.20 17.60 12.36
CA THR A 240 -2.23 16.93 11.54
C THR A 240 -2.46 15.44 11.88
N PRO A 241 -1.43 14.56 11.95
CA PRO A 241 -1.63 13.13 12.24
C PRO A 241 -1.94 12.81 13.71
N LEU A 242 -1.91 13.79 14.62
CA LEU A 242 -2.23 13.59 16.04
C LEU A 242 -3.66 13.98 16.41
N LEU A 243 -4.32 14.85 15.64
CA LEU A 243 -5.70 15.29 15.88
C LEU A 243 -6.69 14.17 15.53
N ASN A 244 -7.75 14.01 16.34
CA ASN A 244 -8.91 13.20 15.94
C ASN A 244 -9.58 13.81 14.70
N GLN A 245 -9.95 12.96 13.75
CA GLN A 245 -10.57 13.36 12.49
C GLN A 245 -12.08 13.13 12.51
N TRP A 246 -12.83 14.02 11.85
CA TRP A 246 -14.30 14.01 11.84
C TRP A 246 -14.92 13.88 10.45
N THR A 247 -14.10 13.58 9.42
CA THR A 247 -14.56 13.23 8.06
C THR A 247 -14.64 11.72 7.90
N TYR A 248 -15.63 11.23 7.14
CA TYR A 248 -15.99 9.81 7.17
C TYR A 248 -14.81 8.86 6.90
N GLN A 249 -14.07 9.03 5.81
CA GLN A 249 -12.95 8.12 5.50
C GLN A 249 -11.85 8.14 6.57
N ALA A 250 -11.56 9.31 7.15
CA ALA A 250 -10.53 9.45 8.17
C ALA A 250 -10.94 8.77 9.48
N MET A 251 -12.21 8.92 9.89
CA MET A 251 -12.78 8.22 11.06
C MET A 251 -12.72 6.70 10.93
N LEU A 252 -12.96 6.16 9.73
CA LEU A 252 -12.82 4.72 9.47
C LEU A 252 -11.39 4.24 9.69
N HIS A 253 -10.42 4.95 9.13
CA HIS A 253 -9.00 4.59 9.26
C HIS A 253 -8.50 4.75 10.70
N GLU A 254 -8.98 5.78 11.42
CA GLU A 254 -8.54 6.11 12.78
C GLU A 254 -9.18 5.24 13.88
N LEU A 255 -10.50 5.03 13.85
CA LEU A 255 -11.23 4.39 14.95
C LEU A 255 -11.43 2.88 14.77
N LEU A 256 -11.48 2.41 13.52
CA LEU A 256 -11.70 0.99 13.19
C LEU A 256 -10.46 0.32 12.59
N GLY A 257 -9.53 1.12 12.04
CA GLY A 257 -8.41 0.64 11.24
C GLY A 257 -8.83 0.34 9.81
N MET A 258 -8.21 1.00 8.84
CA MET A 258 -8.42 0.72 7.42
C MET A 258 -7.10 0.31 6.76
N GLU A 259 -7.03 -0.94 6.31
CA GLU A 259 -5.90 -1.52 5.58
C GLU A 259 -6.35 -1.95 4.19
N ASN A 260 -5.73 -1.41 3.12
CA ASN A 260 -6.05 -1.75 1.73
C ASN A 260 -7.57 -1.74 1.41
N ASN A 261 -8.25 -0.63 1.74
CA ASN A 261 -9.70 -0.45 1.62
C ASN A 261 -10.56 -1.54 2.32
N ARG A 262 -10.02 -2.20 3.36
CA ARG A 262 -10.73 -3.12 4.25
C ARG A 262 -10.76 -2.59 5.68
N VAL A 263 -11.84 -2.85 6.40
CA VAL A 263 -12.05 -2.48 7.79
C VAL A 263 -12.39 -3.73 8.61
N ASP A 264 -11.73 -3.90 9.76
CA ASP A 264 -11.99 -4.98 10.72
C ASP A 264 -13.07 -4.56 11.73
N MET A 265 -14.19 -5.29 11.72
CA MET A 265 -15.31 -5.08 12.64
C MET A 265 -15.44 -6.22 13.66
N SER A 266 -14.50 -7.19 13.71
CA SER A 266 -14.56 -8.35 14.61
C SER A 266 -14.66 -7.98 16.11
N LYS A 267 -14.24 -6.77 16.46
CA LYS A 267 -14.28 -6.19 17.81
C LYS A 267 -15.63 -5.53 18.15
N ALA A 268 -16.51 -5.30 17.17
CA ALA A 268 -17.78 -4.60 17.35
C ALA A 268 -18.83 -5.51 18.01
N PRO A 269 -19.54 -5.04 19.05
CA PRO A 269 -20.43 -5.89 19.85
C PRO A 269 -21.67 -6.32 19.08
N GLY A 270 -21.82 -7.64 18.87
CA GLY A 270 -22.98 -8.19 18.17
C GLY A 270 -22.95 -8.05 16.66
N ILE A 271 -21.78 -7.77 16.06
CA ILE A 271 -21.58 -7.81 14.61
C ILE A 271 -21.97 -9.20 14.04
N ARG A 272 -22.43 -9.22 12.80
CA ARG A 272 -22.67 -10.48 12.06
C ARG A 272 -21.36 -10.94 11.39
N THR A 273 -21.16 -12.24 11.28
CA THR A 273 -19.98 -12.82 10.58
C THR A 273 -19.88 -12.41 9.10
N GLU A 274 -21.00 -12.10 8.45
CA GLU A 274 -21.01 -11.51 7.08
C GLU A 274 -20.50 -10.05 7.01
N LEU A 275 -20.25 -9.41 8.17
CA LEU A 275 -19.76 -8.04 8.33
C LEU A 275 -18.48 -7.95 9.18
N GLU A 276 -17.83 -9.07 9.57
CA GLU A 276 -16.59 -9.07 10.36
C GLU A 276 -15.41 -8.40 9.62
N THR A 277 -15.37 -8.47 8.29
CA THR A 277 -14.41 -7.74 7.45
C THR A 277 -15.15 -7.04 6.32
N ILE A 278 -15.09 -5.71 6.29
CA ILE A 278 -15.88 -4.87 5.39
C ILE A 278 -14.99 -4.23 4.32
N VAL A 279 -15.43 -4.26 3.06
CA VAL A 279 -14.74 -3.56 1.95
C VAL A 279 -15.34 -2.16 1.75
N MET A 280 -14.46 -1.16 1.77
CA MET A 280 -14.76 0.27 1.70
C MET A 280 -14.03 0.89 0.51
N SER A 281 -14.47 0.54 -0.71
CA SER A 281 -13.93 1.07 -1.97
C SER A 281 -14.94 2.01 -2.63
N ALA A 282 -14.58 3.29 -2.78
CA ALA A 282 -15.42 4.31 -3.41
C ALA A 282 -15.84 3.92 -4.84
N ASN A 283 -14.92 3.30 -5.59
CA ASN A 283 -15.11 2.84 -6.97
C ASN A 283 -16.29 1.85 -7.15
N GLN A 284 -16.74 1.21 -6.09
CA GLN A 284 -17.79 0.18 -6.09
C GLN A 284 -19.03 0.59 -5.27
N ASP A 285 -18.95 1.71 -4.53
CA ASP A 285 -19.99 2.17 -3.62
C ASP A 285 -20.20 3.69 -3.66
N GLN A 286 -21.25 4.11 -4.39
CA GLN A 286 -21.59 5.51 -4.56
C GLN A 286 -21.91 6.21 -3.23
N PHE A 287 -22.48 5.51 -2.23
CA PHE A 287 -22.75 6.15 -0.94
C PHE A 287 -21.45 6.52 -0.20
N LEU A 288 -20.42 5.67 -0.34
CA LEU A 288 -19.10 5.96 0.21
C LEU A 288 -18.44 7.11 -0.55
N ASP A 289 -18.41 7.06 -1.89
CA ASP A 289 -17.83 8.10 -2.76
C ASP A 289 -18.46 9.49 -2.47
N ASP A 290 -19.78 9.58 -2.48
CA ASP A 290 -20.56 10.79 -2.17
C ASP A 290 -20.30 11.37 -0.77
N ASN A 291 -19.75 10.56 0.17
CA ASN A 291 -19.59 10.93 1.58
C ASN A 291 -18.17 10.78 2.15
N LEU A 292 -17.15 10.46 1.34
CA LEU A 292 -15.75 10.26 1.80
C LEU A 292 -15.27 11.39 2.73
N LEU A 293 -15.60 12.63 2.34
CA LEU A 293 -15.20 13.87 3.00
C LEU A 293 -16.34 14.57 3.77
N SER A 294 -17.53 13.95 3.88
CA SER A 294 -18.61 14.45 4.73
C SER A 294 -18.18 14.44 6.19
N ASN A 295 -18.51 15.49 6.94
CA ASN A 295 -18.34 15.49 8.39
C ASN A 295 -19.35 14.53 9.05
N PHE A 296 -19.10 14.16 10.32
CA PHE A 296 -19.93 13.18 11.04
C PHE A 296 -21.40 13.58 11.20
N GLY A 297 -21.71 14.87 11.39
CA GLY A 297 -23.09 15.37 11.48
C GLY A 297 -23.85 15.23 10.16
N ASP A 298 -23.26 15.70 9.05
CA ASP A 298 -23.81 15.56 7.71
C ASP A 298 -23.92 14.08 7.28
N LEU A 299 -22.96 13.24 7.68
CA LEU A 299 -23.00 11.79 7.49
C LEU A 299 -24.19 11.16 8.21
N GLY A 300 -24.46 11.55 9.46
CA GLY A 300 -25.64 11.13 10.23
C GLY A 300 -26.97 11.50 9.57
N VAL A 301 -27.03 12.68 8.94
CA VAL A 301 -28.18 13.12 8.14
C VAL A 301 -28.28 12.34 6.82
N ASN A 302 -27.16 12.04 6.16
CA ASN A 302 -27.13 11.35 4.87
C ASN A 302 -27.40 9.84 4.98
N ILE A 303 -26.89 9.14 6.00
CA ILE A 303 -27.22 7.73 6.25
C ILE A 303 -28.72 7.56 6.55
N LYS A 304 -29.33 8.51 7.26
CA LYS A 304 -30.79 8.53 7.48
C LYS A 304 -31.57 8.66 6.17
N LYS A 305 -31.20 9.61 5.29
CA LYS A 305 -31.80 9.74 3.94
C LYS A 305 -31.65 8.44 3.13
N TYR A 306 -30.50 7.78 3.21
CA TYR A 306 -30.21 6.53 2.49
C TYR A 306 -31.07 5.37 2.99
N VAL A 307 -31.27 5.25 4.30
CA VAL A 307 -32.21 4.29 4.92
C VAL A 307 -33.67 4.61 4.55
N GLU A 308 -34.08 5.88 4.53
CA GLU A 308 -35.42 6.29 4.09
C GLU A 308 -35.67 6.00 2.61
N GLN A 309 -34.68 6.23 1.75
CA GLN A 309 -34.70 5.87 0.33
C GLN A 309 -34.82 4.35 0.13
N TYR A 310 -34.01 3.56 0.84
CA TYR A 310 -34.09 2.10 0.84
C TYR A 310 -35.49 1.62 1.23
N GLN A 311 -36.02 2.07 2.37
CA GLN A 311 -37.38 1.75 2.81
C GLN A 311 -38.44 2.08 1.76
N LYS A 312 -38.31 3.21 1.06
CA LYS A 312 -39.26 3.63 0.03
C LYS A 312 -39.22 2.70 -1.18
N GLN A 313 -38.04 2.26 -1.60
CA GLN A 313 -37.90 1.28 -2.68
C GLN A 313 -38.46 -0.09 -2.26
N THR A 314 -38.11 -0.60 -1.08
CA THR A 314 -38.66 -1.86 -0.54
C THR A 314 -40.19 -1.85 -0.45
N LYS A 315 -40.80 -0.72 -0.06
CA LYS A 315 -42.27 -0.55 0.01
C LYS A 315 -42.95 -0.48 -1.36
N ASN A 316 -42.24 -0.12 -2.42
CA ASN A 316 -42.71 -0.22 -3.80
C ASN A 316 -42.58 -1.67 -4.30
N THR A 317 -41.42 -2.31 -4.09
CA THR A 317 -41.17 -3.73 -4.39
C THR A 317 -42.19 -4.67 -3.76
N ALA A 318 -42.66 -4.36 -2.54
CA ALA A 318 -43.69 -5.15 -1.86
C ALA A 318 -45.11 -5.02 -2.47
N ARG A 319 -45.30 -4.26 -3.56
CA ARG A 319 -46.59 -3.96 -4.20
C ARG A 319 -46.61 -4.27 -5.70
N ILE A 320 -46.12 -5.45 -6.07
CA ILE A 320 -46.22 -5.98 -7.43
C ILE A 320 -47.62 -6.59 -7.60
N GLU A 321 -48.48 -5.94 -8.37
CA GLU A 321 -49.86 -6.39 -8.62
C GLU A 321 -50.09 -6.80 -10.10
N SER A 322 -49.19 -6.41 -11.01
CA SER A 322 -49.20 -6.75 -12.44
C SER A 322 -48.03 -7.64 -12.88
N ILE A 323 -48.10 -8.15 -14.12
CA ILE A 323 -47.06 -9.00 -14.72
C ILE A 323 -45.89 -8.15 -15.22
N GLU A 324 -46.20 -6.94 -15.69
CA GLU A 324 -45.25 -5.92 -16.13
C GLU A 324 -44.35 -5.45 -14.97
N GLU A 325 -44.94 -5.16 -13.79
CA GLU A 325 -44.20 -4.85 -12.56
C GLU A 325 -43.33 -6.03 -12.09
N MET A 326 -43.80 -7.28 -12.29
CA MET A 326 -43.01 -8.46 -11.94
C MET A 326 -41.76 -8.59 -12.82
N GLN A 327 -41.84 -8.25 -14.11
CA GLN A 327 -40.66 -8.23 -14.97
C GLN A 327 -39.71 -7.08 -14.60
N GLN A 328 -40.23 -5.86 -14.40
CA GLN A 328 -39.42 -4.72 -13.95
C GLN A 328 -38.70 -5.04 -12.63
N PHE A 329 -39.37 -5.69 -11.68
CA PHE A 329 -38.74 -6.12 -10.43
C PHE A 329 -37.60 -7.11 -10.65
N VAL A 330 -37.73 -8.09 -11.55
CA VAL A 330 -36.64 -9.03 -11.86
C VAL A 330 -35.42 -8.32 -12.43
N ASP A 331 -35.64 -7.31 -13.28
CA ASP A 331 -34.57 -6.49 -13.86
C ASP A 331 -33.91 -5.56 -12.83
N GLU A 332 -34.66 -5.00 -11.87
CA GLU A 332 -34.16 -4.12 -10.80
C GLU A 332 -33.57 -4.86 -9.57
N TYR A 333 -33.92 -6.14 -9.37
CA TYR A 333 -33.54 -6.92 -8.19
C TYR A 333 -32.02 -6.98 -7.88
N PRO A 334 -31.10 -7.08 -8.86
CA PRO A 334 -29.66 -7.08 -8.59
C PRO A 334 -29.19 -5.78 -7.93
N GLU A 335 -29.66 -4.63 -8.41
CA GLU A 335 -29.33 -3.31 -7.85
C GLU A 335 -29.99 -3.10 -6.48
N PHE A 336 -31.25 -3.51 -6.31
CA PHE A 336 -31.93 -3.51 -5.02
C PHE A 336 -31.14 -4.32 -3.97
N ARG A 337 -30.64 -5.50 -4.35
CA ARG A 337 -29.82 -6.36 -3.49
C ARG A 337 -28.45 -5.73 -3.17
N ARG A 338 -27.81 -5.08 -4.14
CA ARG A 338 -26.55 -4.34 -3.94
C ARG A 338 -26.73 -3.19 -2.94
N MET A 339 -27.77 -2.37 -3.15
CA MET A 339 -28.14 -1.28 -2.23
C MET A 339 -28.45 -1.81 -0.82
N SER A 340 -29.21 -2.90 -0.68
CA SER A 340 -29.51 -3.52 0.63
C SER A 340 -28.23 -3.86 1.42
N GLY A 341 -27.23 -4.43 0.74
CA GLY A 341 -25.92 -4.71 1.31
C GLY A 341 -25.18 -3.44 1.75
N ASN A 342 -25.11 -2.42 0.90
CA ASN A 342 -24.40 -1.17 1.21
C ASN A 342 -25.09 -0.37 2.35
N VAL A 343 -26.43 -0.33 2.38
CA VAL A 343 -27.20 0.27 3.49
C VAL A 343 -26.88 -0.43 4.81
N SER A 344 -26.94 -1.76 4.85
CA SER A 344 -26.62 -2.57 6.03
C SER A 344 -25.18 -2.31 6.52
N LYS A 345 -24.22 -2.30 5.57
CA LYS A 345 -22.81 -2.01 5.80
C LYS A 345 -22.60 -0.64 6.45
N HIS A 346 -23.12 0.42 5.83
CA HIS A 346 -22.90 1.79 6.30
C HIS A 346 -23.63 2.09 7.63
N VAL A 347 -24.82 1.52 7.87
CA VAL A 347 -25.50 1.62 9.17
C VAL A 347 -24.68 0.95 10.28
N ALA A 348 -24.20 -0.29 10.08
CA ALA A 348 -23.40 -1.00 11.08
C ALA A 348 -22.09 -0.26 11.42
N VAL A 349 -21.42 0.27 10.39
CA VAL A 349 -20.18 1.05 10.53
C VAL A 349 -20.41 2.37 11.27
N VAL A 350 -21.43 3.16 10.89
CA VAL A 350 -21.72 4.44 11.58
C VAL A 350 -22.15 4.22 13.03
N HIS A 351 -22.91 3.16 13.32
CA HIS A 351 -23.31 2.80 14.69
C HIS A 351 -22.09 2.50 15.58
N GLU A 352 -21.10 1.76 15.07
CA GLU A 352 -19.86 1.50 15.81
C GLU A 352 -18.99 2.75 15.98
N LEU A 353 -18.94 3.64 14.98
CA LEU A 353 -18.25 4.94 15.12
C LEU A 353 -18.86 5.78 16.26
N SER A 354 -20.19 5.96 16.32
CA SER A 354 -20.86 6.61 17.46
C SER A 354 -20.49 5.95 18.79
N ARG A 355 -20.54 4.60 18.85
CA ARG A 355 -20.24 3.84 20.07
C ARG A 355 -18.79 4.05 20.56
N LEU A 356 -17.84 4.21 19.64
CA LEU A 356 -16.43 4.48 19.97
C LEU A 356 -16.19 5.93 20.39
N ILE A 357 -16.89 6.90 19.77
CA ILE A 357 -16.87 8.31 20.18
C ILE A 357 -17.35 8.48 21.63
N GLU A 358 -18.51 7.90 21.96
CA GLU A 358 -19.07 7.94 23.31
C GLU A 358 -18.17 7.22 24.34
N LEU A 359 -17.65 6.03 24.00
CA LEU A 359 -16.86 5.21 24.92
C LEU A 359 -15.49 5.84 25.25
N ASN A 360 -14.86 6.50 24.28
CA ASN A 360 -13.50 7.05 24.43
C ASN A 360 -13.49 8.54 24.78
N GLY A 361 -14.66 9.20 24.88
CA GLY A 361 -14.79 10.62 25.23
C GLY A 361 -14.26 11.58 24.14
N LEU A 362 -14.34 11.18 22.86
CA LEU A 362 -13.59 11.84 21.78
C LEU A 362 -14.01 13.29 21.50
N LEU A 363 -15.27 13.65 21.79
CA LEU A 363 -15.75 15.03 21.65
C LEU A 363 -15.04 15.98 22.64
N GLU A 364 -14.91 15.60 23.91
CA GLU A 364 -14.18 16.38 24.92
C GLU A 364 -12.69 16.47 24.57
N ALA A 365 -12.10 15.36 24.12
CA ALA A 365 -10.70 15.31 23.72
C ALA A 365 -10.44 16.22 22.52
N SER A 366 -11.21 16.06 21.44
CA SER A 366 -10.99 16.78 20.19
C SER A 366 -11.22 18.28 20.33
N GLN A 367 -12.15 18.74 21.18
CA GLN A 367 -12.24 20.18 21.51
C GLN A 367 -10.89 20.72 22.02
N LEU A 368 -10.28 20.06 23.01
CA LEU A 368 -8.99 20.48 23.56
C LEU A 368 -7.85 20.33 22.54
N GLU A 369 -7.91 19.35 21.63
CA GLU A 369 -6.96 19.21 20.51
C GLU A 369 -7.03 20.40 19.53
N GLN A 370 -8.24 20.85 19.17
CA GLN A 370 -8.43 22.02 18.31
C GLN A 370 -8.00 23.32 19.02
N GLU A 371 -8.31 23.47 20.31
CA GLU A 371 -7.81 24.58 21.15
C GLU A 371 -6.27 24.61 21.19
N LEU A 372 -5.63 23.46 21.43
CA LEU A 372 -4.17 23.28 21.44
C LEU A 372 -3.53 23.63 20.09
N ALA A 373 -4.14 23.22 18.98
CA ALA A 373 -3.63 23.45 17.64
C ALA A 373 -3.83 24.89 17.15
N CYS A 374 -5.00 25.49 17.40
CA CYS A 374 -5.42 26.73 16.75
C CYS A 374 -5.26 27.99 17.61
N SER A 375 -5.25 27.87 18.94
CA SER A 375 -5.29 29.02 19.86
C SER A 375 -3.99 29.17 20.68
N GLU A 376 -3.88 30.24 21.49
CA GLU A 376 -2.74 30.46 22.40
C GLU A 376 -3.21 30.83 23.81
N ASN A 377 -3.52 29.83 24.62
CA ASN A 377 -3.91 30.03 26.02
C ASN A 377 -3.23 29.01 26.95
N ARG A 378 -1.91 29.15 27.12
CA ARG A 378 -1.03 28.20 27.85
C ARG A 378 -1.53 27.83 29.25
N GLN A 379 -2.14 28.78 29.97
CA GLN A 379 -2.62 28.55 31.34
C GLN A 379 -3.89 27.69 31.34
N GLU A 380 -4.84 28.00 30.47
CA GLU A 380 -6.08 27.23 30.31
C GLU A 380 -5.81 25.84 29.73
N HIS A 381 -5.02 25.74 28.66
CA HIS A 381 -4.68 24.46 28.04
C HIS A 381 -4.02 23.52 29.05
N PHE A 382 -3.14 24.02 29.92
CA PHE A 382 -2.52 23.21 30.97
C PHE A 382 -3.52 22.78 32.06
N ARG A 383 -4.45 23.66 32.45
CA ARG A 383 -5.53 23.35 33.39
C ARG A 383 -6.43 22.25 32.83
N SER A 384 -7.03 22.49 31.67
CA SER A 384 -7.97 21.58 31.01
C SER A 384 -7.31 20.23 30.73
N LEU A 385 -6.09 20.22 30.18
CA LEU A 385 -5.31 18.99 30.00
C LEU A 385 -5.08 18.27 31.34
N GLY A 386 -4.67 19.00 32.37
CA GLY A 386 -4.46 18.44 33.71
C GLY A 386 -5.73 17.80 34.27
N ASP A 387 -6.90 18.39 34.06
CA ASP A 387 -8.18 17.85 34.51
C ASP A 387 -8.61 16.61 33.69
N MET A 388 -8.43 16.61 32.38
CA MET A 388 -8.67 15.41 31.54
C MET A 388 -7.70 14.26 31.85
N LEU A 389 -6.41 14.56 32.08
CA LEU A 389 -5.40 13.58 32.51
C LEU A 389 -5.74 13.00 33.89
N ARG A 390 -6.28 13.80 34.82
CA ARG A 390 -6.79 13.34 36.13
C ARG A 390 -8.08 12.52 35.99
N GLY A 391 -8.96 12.90 35.07
CA GLY A 391 -10.22 12.24 34.79
C GLY A 391 -10.08 10.81 34.27
N ASN A 392 -11.22 10.12 34.14
CA ASN A 392 -11.35 8.77 33.58
C ASN A 392 -12.26 8.76 32.32
N THR A 393 -12.59 9.91 31.74
CA THR A 393 -13.46 10.01 30.55
C THR A 393 -12.77 9.52 29.27
N ILE A 394 -11.49 9.88 29.09
CA ILE A 394 -10.69 9.52 27.91
C ILE A 394 -9.82 8.26 28.12
N THR A 395 -9.36 7.63 27.03
CA THR A 395 -8.44 6.48 27.09
C THR A 395 -6.99 6.91 27.37
N ASN A 396 -6.10 5.94 27.63
CA ASN A 396 -4.67 6.22 27.79
C ASN A 396 -3.96 6.64 26.50
N MET A 397 -4.50 6.30 25.32
CA MET A 397 -3.99 6.81 24.04
C MET A 397 -4.33 8.29 23.87
N GLU A 398 -5.56 8.70 24.21
CA GLU A 398 -5.99 10.10 24.06
C GLU A 398 -5.29 11.01 25.09
N ARG A 399 -5.04 10.50 26.31
CA ARG A 399 -4.14 11.16 27.29
C ARG A 399 -2.76 11.45 26.70
N LEU A 400 -2.21 10.50 25.95
CA LEU A 400 -0.90 10.62 25.32
C LEU A 400 -0.93 11.59 24.14
N ARG A 401 -1.90 11.48 23.22
CA ARG A 401 -2.07 12.37 22.06
C ARG A 401 -2.19 13.84 22.46
N LEU A 402 -3.05 14.14 23.44
CA LEU A 402 -3.21 15.48 24.00
C LEU A 402 -1.90 16.02 24.60
N ALA A 403 -1.13 15.18 25.29
CA ALA A 403 0.15 15.58 25.88
C ALA A 403 1.27 15.78 24.83
N LEU A 404 1.27 15.00 23.74
CA LEU A 404 2.15 15.21 22.58
C LEU A 404 1.82 16.54 21.86
N LEU A 405 0.54 16.85 21.65
CA LEU A 405 0.09 18.12 21.09
C LEU A 405 0.47 19.31 21.98
N TYR A 406 0.34 19.18 23.31
CA TYR A 406 0.81 20.20 24.26
C TYR A 406 2.34 20.42 24.16
N ALA A 407 3.13 19.34 24.12
CA ALA A 407 4.58 19.41 24.00
C ALA A 407 5.05 20.05 22.68
N LEU A 408 4.33 19.81 21.57
CA LEU A 408 4.57 20.47 20.28
C LEU A 408 4.16 21.95 20.26
N ARG A 409 3.08 22.34 20.94
CA ARG A 409 2.61 23.73 21.00
C ARG A 409 3.51 24.61 21.89
N TYR A 410 3.86 24.07 23.05
CA TYR A 410 4.59 24.71 24.15
C TYR A 410 5.96 24.04 24.37
N GLU A 411 6.74 23.95 23.29
CA GLU A 411 8.10 23.41 23.29
C GLU A 411 8.96 24.01 24.42
N HIS A 412 9.67 23.14 25.14
CA HIS A 412 10.52 23.45 26.31
C HIS A 412 9.80 24.03 27.55
N ASP A 413 8.47 24.00 27.64
CA ASP A 413 7.76 24.43 28.85
C ASP A 413 7.99 23.43 30.02
N PRO A 414 8.43 23.88 31.22
CA PRO A 414 8.67 22.99 32.37
C PRO A 414 7.41 22.25 32.88
N SER A 415 6.20 22.70 32.52
CA SER A 415 4.96 21.98 32.80
C SER A 415 4.91 20.59 32.16
N VAL A 416 5.64 20.35 31.06
CA VAL A 416 5.72 19.03 30.41
C VAL A 416 6.27 17.98 31.37
N GLY A 417 7.15 18.34 32.30
CA GLY A 417 7.61 17.43 33.36
C GLY A 417 6.47 16.96 34.28
N GLN A 418 5.56 17.87 34.64
CA GLN A 418 4.37 17.56 35.45
C GLN A 418 3.40 16.68 34.67
N LEU A 419 3.21 16.93 33.37
CA LEU A 419 2.37 16.09 32.51
C LEU A 419 2.91 14.65 32.46
N LYS A 420 4.23 14.45 32.36
CA LYS A 420 4.85 13.10 32.41
C LYS A 420 4.56 12.36 33.72
N GLU A 421 4.62 13.05 34.87
CA GLU A 421 4.25 12.47 36.16
C GLU A 421 2.76 12.10 36.22
N MET A 422 1.89 12.91 35.62
CA MET A 422 0.46 12.63 35.53
C MET A 422 0.15 11.43 34.62
N LEU A 423 0.80 11.31 33.45
CA LEU A 423 0.70 10.14 32.57
C LEU A 423 1.18 8.86 33.29
N ARG A 424 2.32 8.93 34.00
CA ARG A 424 2.84 7.84 34.83
C ARG A 424 1.84 7.40 35.91
N SER A 425 1.16 8.35 36.55
CA SER A 425 0.12 8.05 37.56
C SER A 425 -1.12 7.33 37.00
N LYS A 426 -1.32 7.34 35.68
CA LYS A 426 -2.37 6.59 34.96
C LYS A 426 -1.88 5.25 34.38
N GLY A 427 -0.65 4.83 34.71
CA GLY A 427 -0.08 3.56 34.28
C GLY A 427 0.36 3.53 32.81
N ILE A 428 0.62 4.69 32.21
CA ILE A 428 1.22 4.80 30.87
C ILE A 428 2.72 4.45 30.99
N GLY A 429 3.25 3.66 30.05
CA GLY A 429 4.62 3.15 30.11
C GLY A 429 5.69 4.22 29.84
N GLU A 430 6.88 4.08 30.44
CA GLU A 430 7.97 5.05 30.27
C GLU A 430 8.35 5.26 28.79
N ASP A 431 8.33 4.20 27.96
CA ASP A 431 8.61 4.29 26.52
C ASP A 431 7.62 5.22 25.81
N GLN A 432 6.33 5.16 26.17
CA GLN A 432 5.29 6.05 25.65
C GLN A 432 5.44 7.47 26.20
N ILE A 433 5.83 7.63 27.47
CA ILE A 433 6.09 8.94 28.09
C ILE A 433 7.33 9.61 27.45
N GLY A 434 8.32 8.82 27.02
CA GLY A 434 9.49 9.28 26.28
C GLY A 434 9.17 9.87 24.90
N LEU A 435 8.03 9.52 24.29
CA LEU A 435 7.58 10.10 23.02
C LEU A 435 7.38 11.62 23.11
N LEU A 436 7.09 12.18 24.30
CA LEU A 436 6.97 13.63 24.49
C LEU A 436 8.29 14.37 24.25
N ASP A 437 9.44 13.74 24.53
CA ASP A 437 10.76 14.31 24.19
C ASP A 437 11.12 14.02 22.73
N GLN A 438 10.89 12.76 22.30
CA GLN A 438 11.24 12.32 20.94
C GLN A 438 10.47 13.08 19.86
N ILE A 439 9.20 13.45 20.09
CA ILE A 439 8.41 14.21 19.09
C ILE A 439 8.91 15.65 18.94
N VAL A 440 9.37 16.27 20.02
CA VAL A 440 9.98 17.61 19.99
C VAL A 440 11.38 17.56 19.38
N GLN A 441 12.13 16.46 19.58
CA GLN A 441 13.40 16.22 18.88
C GLN A 441 13.20 15.95 17.37
N TYR A 442 12.15 15.22 17.00
CA TYR A 442 11.86 14.82 15.62
C TYR A 442 11.27 15.96 14.77
N ALA A 443 10.36 16.75 15.36
CA ALA A 443 9.54 17.72 14.62
C ALA A 443 9.33 19.04 15.38
N GLY A 444 10.21 19.40 16.32
CA GLY A 444 10.21 20.70 17.00
C GLY A 444 10.69 21.86 16.11
N SER A 445 10.57 23.08 16.63
CA SER A 445 10.88 24.34 15.91
C SER A 445 12.32 24.49 15.39
N HIS A 446 13.25 23.64 15.83
CA HIS A 446 14.63 23.59 15.31
C HIS A 446 14.78 22.73 14.04
N VAL A 447 13.78 21.89 13.72
CA VAL A 447 13.71 21.09 12.48
C VAL A 447 12.70 21.66 11.48
N ARG A 448 11.61 22.26 11.98
CA ARG A 448 10.55 22.83 11.12
C ARG A 448 11.04 24.08 10.38
N GLY A 449 10.95 24.07 9.05
CA GLY A 449 11.22 25.24 8.20
C GLY A 449 10.10 26.27 8.17
N SER A 450 8.94 25.95 8.75
CA SER A 450 7.76 26.82 8.79
C SER A 450 7.21 27.03 10.20
N ASP A 451 6.62 28.21 10.38
CA ASP A 451 5.95 28.63 11.61
C ASP A 451 4.54 28.03 11.69
N LEU A 452 4.50 26.73 12.03
CA LEU A 452 3.29 25.91 12.12
C LEU A 452 2.15 26.53 12.95
N PHE A 453 2.48 27.31 13.98
CA PHE A 453 1.51 27.91 14.91
C PHE A 453 1.30 29.42 14.69
N GLY A 454 1.84 30.01 13.61
CA GLY A 454 1.66 31.43 13.31
C GLY A 454 2.22 32.41 14.35
N LYS A 455 3.25 32.01 15.12
CA LYS A 455 3.92 32.84 16.14
C LYS A 455 4.46 34.15 15.53
N GLN A 456 4.87 34.13 14.26
CA GLN A 456 5.29 35.28 13.45
C GLN A 456 4.23 35.80 12.46
N ALA A 457 3.07 35.13 12.31
CA ALA A 457 2.01 35.58 11.41
C ALA A 457 1.54 36.99 11.77
N SER A 458 1.55 37.91 10.80
CA SER A 458 1.30 39.33 11.07
C SER A 458 -0.14 39.59 11.49
N PHE A 459 -0.37 40.69 12.22
CA PHE A 459 -1.72 41.11 12.64
C PHE A 459 -2.70 41.20 11.45
N VAL A 460 -2.22 41.62 10.28
CA VAL A 460 -3.01 41.71 9.04
C VAL A 460 -3.35 40.34 8.46
N GLU A 461 -2.48 39.34 8.60
CA GLU A 461 -2.76 37.96 8.17
C GLU A 461 -3.77 37.29 9.12
N ARG A 462 -3.59 37.42 10.44
CA ARG A 462 -4.56 36.93 11.44
C ARG A 462 -5.95 37.54 11.22
N ALA A 463 -6.03 38.86 11.01
CA ALA A 463 -7.29 39.55 10.72
C ALA A 463 -7.95 39.07 9.41
N LYS A 464 -7.17 38.80 8.35
CA LYS A 464 -7.69 38.23 7.10
C LYS A 464 -8.16 36.79 7.26
N GLN A 465 -7.47 36.00 8.07
CA GLN A 465 -7.80 34.59 8.32
C GLN A 465 -9.12 34.47 9.08
N ALA A 466 -9.32 35.27 10.14
CA ALA A 466 -10.59 35.35 10.87
C ALA A 466 -11.74 35.92 10.01
N ALA A 467 -11.46 36.91 9.15
CA ALA A 467 -12.47 37.43 8.22
C ALA A 467 -12.88 36.38 7.17
N LEU A 468 -11.94 35.61 6.62
CA LEU A 468 -12.21 34.55 5.64
C LEU A 468 -12.91 33.33 6.27
N SER A 469 -12.67 33.07 7.55
CA SER A 469 -13.37 32.00 8.28
C SER A 469 -14.82 32.40 8.62
N SER A 470 -15.03 33.66 9.02
CA SER A 470 -16.37 34.28 9.20
C SER A 470 -17.27 34.26 7.94
N PHE A 471 -16.71 34.05 6.74
CA PHE A 471 -17.48 33.89 5.49
C PHE A 471 -17.83 32.42 5.16
N LYS A 472 -17.40 31.43 5.98
CA LYS A 472 -17.59 29.99 5.76
C LYS A 472 -18.66 29.36 6.68
N GLY A 473 -19.75 30.08 6.93
CA GLY A 473 -20.89 29.55 7.71
C GLY A 473 -20.59 29.45 9.20
N VAL A 474 -21.18 28.46 9.87
CA VAL A 474 -20.84 28.13 11.27
C VAL A 474 -19.59 27.26 11.26
N GLU A 475 -18.52 27.72 11.89
CA GLU A 475 -17.29 26.93 12.04
C GLU A 475 -17.51 25.80 13.05
N ASN A 476 -17.51 24.54 12.59
CA ASN A 476 -17.61 23.39 13.48
C ASN A 476 -16.37 23.35 14.41
N VAL A 477 -16.63 23.31 15.72
CA VAL A 477 -15.61 23.44 16.78
C VAL A 477 -14.52 22.35 16.67
N TYR A 478 -14.88 21.16 16.22
CA TYR A 478 -13.99 20.00 16.10
C TYR A 478 -13.14 20.00 14.82
N THR A 479 -13.34 20.95 13.89
CA THR A 479 -12.64 20.99 12.58
C THR A 479 -12.06 22.37 12.23
N GLN A 480 -11.66 23.14 13.24
CA GLN A 480 -11.05 24.48 13.05
C GLN A 480 -9.67 24.42 12.36
N HIS A 481 -8.87 23.40 12.70
CA HIS A 481 -7.50 23.22 12.23
C HIS A 481 -7.42 23.02 10.70
N LYS A 482 -6.45 23.71 10.08
CA LYS A 482 -6.16 23.61 8.64
C LYS A 482 -4.70 23.22 8.47
N THR A 483 -4.48 22.09 7.79
CA THR A 483 -3.15 21.50 7.60
C THR A 483 -2.19 22.47 6.91
N HIS A 484 -0.89 22.37 7.22
CA HIS A 484 0.15 23.15 6.57
C HIS A 484 0.14 22.93 5.05
N ALA A 485 -0.11 21.69 4.61
CA ALA A 485 -0.24 21.33 3.21
C ALA A 485 -1.33 22.13 2.49
N ALA A 486 -2.50 22.35 3.11
CA ALA A 486 -3.57 23.14 2.50
C ALA A 486 -3.17 24.61 2.29
N GLY A 487 -2.47 25.22 3.26
CA GLY A 487 -1.95 26.59 3.14
C GLY A 487 -0.85 26.73 2.07
N VAL A 488 -0.01 25.70 1.92
CA VAL A 488 1.01 25.62 0.87
C VAL A 488 0.37 25.48 -0.51
N VAL A 489 -0.62 24.58 -0.69
CA VAL A 489 -1.31 24.38 -1.97
C VAL A 489 -2.10 25.63 -2.38
N ASP A 490 -2.81 26.26 -1.45
CA ASP A 490 -3.51 27.55 -1.70
C ASP A 490 -2.53 28.65 -2.14
N SER A 491 -1.35 28.71 -1.53
CA SER A 491 -0.28 29.66 -1.89
C SER A 491 0.37 29.34 -3.24
N LEU A 492 0.49 28.06 -3.59
CA LEU A 492 0.95 27.59 -4.90
C LEU A 492 -0.05 27.99 -6.00
N MET A 493 -1.34 27.66 -5.83
CA MET A 493 -2.42 28.00 -6.77
C MET A 493 -2.58 29.50 -6.97
N LYS A 494 -2.28 30.31 -5.95
CA LYS A 494 -2.31 31.78 -6.03
C LYS A 494 -1.01 32.42 -6.56
N GLY A 495 0.03 31.63 -6.84
CA GLY A 495 1.33 32.13 -7.30
C GLY A 495 2.10 32.96 -6.25
N LYS A 496 1.86 32.75 -4.95
CA LYS A 496 2.41 33.55 -3.83
C LYS A 496 3.42 32.78 -2.96
N LEU A 497 3.80 31.59 -3.42
CA LEU A 497 4.61 30.64 -2.67
C LEU A 497 6.08 31.08 -2.60
N LYS A 498 6.55 31.50 -1.42
CA LYS A 498 7.88 32.10 -1.23
C LYS A 498 9.00 31.10 -1.47
N GLU A 499 10.00 31.51 -2.24
CA GLU A 499 11.19 30.72 -2.60
C GLU A 499 12.01 30.22 -1.40
N ALA A 500 11.98 30.96 -0.29
CA ALA A 500 12.64 30.55 0.96
C ALA A 500 11.98 29.31 1.62
N GLN A 501 10.69 29.06 1.37
CA GLN A 501 9.93 27.97 2.03
C GLN A 501 9.90 26.68 1.19
N LEU A 502 9.95 26.82 -0.14
CA LEU A 502 10.01 25.74 -1.11
C LEU A 502 10.93 26.18 -2.24
N HIS A 503 11.92 25.38 -2.58
CA HIS A 503 12.91 25.77 -3.60
C HIS A 503 12.25 25.88 -4.98
N HIS A 504 12.34 27.05 -5.62
CA HIS A 504 11.98 27.19 -7.04
C HIS A 504 13.25 27.10 -7.88
N GLY A 505 13.48 25.93 -8.44
CA GLY A 505 14.34 25.74 -9.60
C GLY A 505 13.75 24.63 -10.47
N PHE A 506 14.17 24.56 -11.72
CA PHE A 506 14.47 23.23 -12.22
C PHE A 506 15.58 22.65 -11.34
N VAL A 507 15.59 21.34 -11.13
CA VAL A 507 16.83 20.66 -10.75
C VAL A 507 17.70 20.69 -12.01
N ASP A 508 18.46 21.77 -12.18
CA ASP A 508 19.36 21.95 -13.31
C ASP A 508 20.40 20.82 -13.27
N THR A 509 20.54 20.09 -14.38
CA THR A 509 21.41 18.91 -14.44
C THR A 509 22.88 19.23 -14.17
N CYS A 510 23.31 20.48 -14.41
CA CYS A 510 24.65 20.96 -14.05
C CYS A 510 24.89 21.04 -12.52
N ALA A 511 23.85 21.18 -11.69
CA ALA A 511 24.00 21.17 -10.23
C ALA A 511 24.18 19.75 -9.64
N ILE A 512 23.97 18.72 -10.46
CA ILE A 512 24.13 17.32 -10.05
C ILE A 512 25.61 16.94 -9.94
N GLU A 513 26.49 17.51 -10.79
CA GLU A 513 27.92 17.18 -10.78
C GLU A 513 28.60 17.57 -9.46
N GLU A 514 28.43 18.80 -8.97
CA GLU A 514 28.98 19.24 -7.67
C GLU A 514 28.37 18.48 -6.47
N ALA A 515 27.12 18.04 -6.57
CA ALA A 515 26.43 17.27 -5.52
C ALA A 515 26.86 15.79 -5.48
N VAL A 516 27.25 15.20 -6.61
CA VAL A 516 27.71 13.80 -6.71
C VAL A 516 29.19 13.67 -6.35
N GLU A 517 30.04 14.63 -6.72
CA GLU A 517 31.47 14.60 -6.35
C GLU A 517 31.73 14.79 -4.85
N THR A 518 30.75 15.29 -4.09
CA THR A 518 30.88 15.51 -2.63
C THR A 518 30.37 14.36 -1.76
N LEU A 519 29.83 13.29 -2.36
CA LEU A 519 29.45 12.05 -1.66
C LEU A 519 30.60 11.02 -1.72
N PRO A 520 30.97 10.37 -0.61
CA PRO A 520 32.00 9.35 -0.62
C PRO A 520 31.48 8.09 -1.33
N VAL A 521 31.93 7.87 -2.56
CA VAL A 521 31.65 6.63 -3.32
C VAL A 521 32.10 5.44 -2.49
N ALA A 522 31.14 4.59 -2.10
CA ALA A 522 31.44 3.33 -1.41
C ALA A 522 32.31 2.45 -2.31
N GLY A 523 33.57 2.26 -1.89
CA GLY A 523 34.58 1.56 -2.68
C GLY A 523 34.14 0.13 -3.00
N TRP A 524 34.09 -0.21 -4.29
CA TRP A 524 34.03 -1.61 -4.71
C TRP A 524 35.42 -2.21 -4.51
N ASP A 525 35.63 -2.94 -3.41
CA ASP A 525 36.89 -3.59 -3.09
C ASP A 525 37.33 -4.53 -4.22
N LYS A 526 38.41 -4.16 -4.92
CA LYS A 526 39.04 -4.96 -5.98
C LYS A 526 40.07 -5.94 -5.42
N ASP A 527 39.72 -6.64 -4.33
CA ASP A 527 40.53 -7.72 -3.77
C ASP A 527 40.37 -9.03 -4.55
N ILE A 528 40.83 -9.02 -5.81
CA ILE A 528 41.18 -10.23 -6.55
C ILE A 528 42.70 -10.40 -6.42
N ALA A 529 43.12 -11.41 -5.66
CA ALA A 529 44.52 -11.61 -5.29
C ALA A 529 45.44 -11.82 -6.51
N ALA A 530 46.44 -10.95 -6.65
CA ALA A 530 47.57 -11.16 -7.54
C ALA A 530 48.59 -12.12 -6.90
N PRO A 531 49.20 -13.06 -7.66
CA PRO A 531 50.25 -13.93 -7.13
C PRO A 531 51.55 -13.15 -6.85
N PRO A 532 52.40 -13.63 -5.92
CA PRO A 532 53.64 -12.95 -5.57
C PRO A 532 54.67 -12.94 -6.72
N PRO A 533 55.54 -11.93 -6.80
CA PRO A 533 56.49 -11.76 -7.90
C PRO A 533 57.63 -12.80 -7.85
N PRO A 534 58.20 -13.18 -9.01
CA PRO A 534 59.41 -14.00 -9.07
C PRO A 534 60.65 -13.20 -8.65
N VAL A 535 61.64 -13.89 -8.09
CA VAL A 535 62.96 -13.32 -7.77
C VAL A 535 63.75 -13.11 -9.07
N THR A 536 64.35 -11.92 -9.22
CA THR A 536 65.19 -11.57 -10.38
C THR A 536 66.68 -11.79 -10.08
N ASP A 537 67.29 -12.76 -10.77
CA ASP A 537 68.75 -12.88 -10.89
C ASP A 537 69.19 -12.48 -12.32
N GLY A 538 70.18 -11.58 -12.41
CA GLY A 538 71.19 -11.59 -13.48
C GLY A 538 70.96 -10.81 -14.79
N ALA A 539 72.03 -10.11 -15.18
CA ALA A 539 72.44 -9.70 -16.53
C ALA A 539 71.84 -8.45 -17.19
N GLU A 540 72.60 -7.92 -18.17
CA GLU A 540 72.54 -6.57 -18.73
C GLU A 540 72.27 -6.57 -20.27
N ALA A 541 72.33 -5.39 -20.90
CA ALA A 541 72.21 -5.09 -22.34
C ALA A 541 70.76 -5.17 -22.92
N GLU A 542 70.35 -4.35 -23.90
CA GLU A 542 71.01 -3.26 -24.63
C GLU A 542 69.96 -2.21 -25.12
N ALA A 543 70.40 -1.14 -25.80
CA ALA A 543 69.55 -0.07 -26.38
C ALA A 543 70.17 0.39 -27.74
N PRO A 544 69.73 1.45 -28.49
CA PRO A 544 68.61 2.39 -28.30
C PRO A 544 67.67 2.59 -29.56
N PRO A 545 67.48 3.74 -30.28
CA PRO A 545 66.15 4.41 -30.23
C PRO A 545 65.61 5.20 -31.49
N VAL A 546 64.48 5.92 -31.28
CA VAL A 546 63.97 7.20 -31.90
C VAL A 546 63.75 7.32 -33.43
N HIS A 547 62.50 7.57 -33.86
CA HIS A 547 62.12 8.78 -34.64
C HIS A 547 60.61 9.15 -34.58
N LEU A 548 60.22 10.24 -35.26
CA LEU A 548 59.49 11.36 -34.63
C LEU A 548 59.12 12.48 -35.65
N GLN A 549 57.81 12.81 -35.83
CA GLN A 549 57.20 14.08 -36.39
C GLN A 549 55.64 13.90 -36.47
N MET A 550 54.71 14.82 -36.14
CA MET A 550 54.41 16.24 -36.49
C MET A 550 53.95 16.45 -37.97
N GLN A 551 52.94 17.25 -38.38
CA GLN A 551 51.88 18.15 -37.80
C GLN A 551 50.78 18.39 -38.90
N GLY A 552 49.63 19.10 -38.79
CA GLY A 552 48.93 19.85 -37.72
C GLY A 552 47.81 20.82 -38.26
N PHE A 553 46.99 21.41 -37.38
CA PHE A 553 46.12 22.63 -37.51
C PHE A 553 44.74 22.71 -38.28
N ARG A 554 43.67 23.02 -37.50
CA ARG A 554 42.55 24.02 -37.65
C ARG A 554 41.34 23.94 -38.63
N PHE A 555 40.13 23.81 -38.03
CA PHE A 555 38.88 24.65 -38.12
C PHE A 555 38.25 25.08 -39.48
N GLN A 556 36.91 24.88 -39.66
CA GLN A 556 35.84 25.90 -39.46
C GLN A 556 34.39 25.33 -39.58
N GLN A 557 33.34 26.17 -39.43
CA GLN A 557 31.89 25.83 -39.44
C GLN A 557 31.18 26.25 -40.75
N SER A 558 30.07 25.57 -41.15
CA SER A 558 28.96 26.17 -41.92
C SER A 558 27.72 25.27 -42.11
N SER A 559 26.53 25.88 -42.14
CA SER A 559 25.26 25.43 -42.77
C SER A 559 24.82 26.51 -43.80
N PRO A 560 23.71 26.45 -44.60
CA PRO A 560 22.58 25.50 -44.68
C PRO A 560 22.06 25.20 -46.14
N MET A 561 20.77 24.83 -46.28
CA MET A 561 19.83 24.97 -47.45
C MET A 561 19.62 23.88 -48.55
N GLN A 562 18.45 23.20 -48.45
CA GLN A 562 17.27 23.30 -49.36
C GLN A 562 17.32 22.74 -50.83
N ARG A 563 16.50 21.71 -51.16
CA ARG A 563 15.24 21.80 -52.00
C ARG A 563 14.60 20.47 -52.53
N HIS A 564 13.27 20.39 -52.35
CA HIS A 564 12.20 19.86 -53.24
C HIS A 564 12.21 18.42 -53.83
N ARG A 565 11.11 17.68 -53.58
CA ARG A 565 9.93 17.63 -54.50
C ARG A 565 8.67 17.01 -53.85
N HIS A 566 7.48 17.31 -54.40
CA HIS A 566 6.18 16.75 -53.99
C HIS A 566 5.75 15.57 -54.88
N PHE A 567 4.90 14.69 -54.33
CA PHE A 567 3.80 14.01 -55.03
C PHE A 567 2.56 13.96 -54.11
N VAL A 568 1.36 13.74 -54.68
CA VAL A 568 0.06 13.91 -53.98
C VAL A 568 -0.93 12.82 -54.42
N PHE A 569 -1.95 12.58 -53.56
CA PHE A 569 -3.02 11.56 -53.58
C PHE A 569 -2.64 10.18 -53.01
N GLY A 570 -3.49 9.50 -52.21
CA GLY A 570 -4.88 9.83 -51.82
C GLY A 570 -5.24 9.38 -50.40
N ARG A 571 -6.43 9.78 -49.90
CA ARG A 571 -6.95 9.45 -48.56
C ARG A 571 -7.61 8.06 -48.53
N LEU A 572 -7.45 7.31 -47.43
CA LEU A 572 -8.59 6.81 -46.63
C LEU A 572 -8.16 6.28 -45.25
N TRP A 573 -9.12 6.25 -44.32
CA TRP A 573 -9.11 5.69 -42.95
C TRP A 573 -8.23 6.36 -41.87
N GLN A 574 -8.84 6.47 -40.69
CA GLN A 574 -8.25 6.81 -39.39
C GLN A 574 -8.35 5.57 -38.50
N GLY A 575 -7.47 5.43 -37.50
CA GLY A 575 -7.64 4.44 -36.43
C GLY A 575 -6.38 4.27 -35.58
N LEU A 576 -6.53 4.47 -34.26
CA LEU A 576 -5.61 4.06 -33.18
C LEU A 576 -4.11 4.30 -33.42
N GLY A 577 -3.63 5.49 -33.04
CA GLY A 577 -2.20 5.76 -32.91
C GLY A 577 -1.62 5.15 -31.63
N ILE A 578 -1.15 3.91 -31.70
CA ILE A 578 -0.31 3.27 -30.66
C ILE A 578 0.97 2.79 -31.35
N ASN A 579 2.14 3.21 -30.86
CA ASN A 579 3.42 2.75 -31.39
C ASN A 579 3.72 1.33 -30.88
N ILE A 580 3.67 0.35 -31.77
CA ILE A 580 3.99 -1.05 -31.48
C ILE A 580 5.47 -1.29 -31.79
N PHE A 581 6.29 -1.60 -30.78
CA PHE A 581 7.62 -2.17 -30.99
C PHE A 581 7.52 -3.64 -31.39
N HIS A 582 7.31 -3.90 -32.68
CA HIS A 582 7.18 -5.24 -33.22
C HIS A 582 8.56 -5.84 -33.54
N ILE A 583 9.09 -6.70 -32.67
CA ILE A 583 10.38 -7.38 -32.90
C ILE A 583 10.17 -8.52 -33.91
N GLU A 584 10.32 -8.21 -35.20
CA GLU A 584 10.17 -9.20 -36.29
C GLU A 584 11.46 -10.04 -36.47
N PHE A 585 11.47 -11.26 -35.92
CA PHE A 585 12.56 -12.24 -36.10
C PHE A 585 12.67 -12.74 -37.56
N ARG A 586 13.35 -11.97 -38.42
CA ARG A 586 13.58 -12.34 -39.82
C ARG A 586 14.60 -13.47 -39.98
N ARG A 587 14.08 -14.68 -40.25
CA ARG A 587 14.85 -15.83 -40.71
C ARG A 587 15.74 -15.49 -41.92
N ARG A 588 17.06 -15.70 -41.81
CA ARG A 588 17.99 -15.84 -42.94
C ARG A 588 19.09 -16.88 -42.67
N PHE A 589 18.88 -18.07 -43.21
CA PHE A 589 19.96 -18.92 -43.75
C PHE A 589 20.35 -18.40 -45.16
N PRO A 590 21.45 -18.85 -45.80
CA PRO A 590 22.32 -19.98 -45.44
C PRO A 590 23.84 -19.67 -45.40
N PHE A 591 24.63 -20.64 -44.94
CA PHE A 591 25.69 -21.23 -45.79
C PHE A 591 25.94 -22.69 -45.40
N LEU A 592 26.49 -23.49 -46.33
CA LEU A 592 26.62 -24.94 -46.24
C LEU A 592 28.08 -25.36 -46.42
N VAL A 593 28.64 -26.08 -45.44
CA VAL A 593 29.92 -26.82 -45.54
C VAL A 593 29.74 -28.15 -44.81
N THR A 594 30.32 -29.24 -45.31
CA THR A 594 29.97 -30.61 -44.89
C THR A 594 31.16 -31.56 -44.72
N PHE A 595 31.00 -32.51 -43.77
CA PHE A 595 31.78 -33.75 -43.57
C PHE A 595 33.24 -33.61 -43.05
N PRO A 596 33.86 -34.68 -42.49
CA PRO A 596 33.34 -36.06 -42.27
C PRO A 596 33.40 -36.61 -40.82
N ASP A 597 32.67 -37.71 -40.58
CA ASP A 597 32.83 -38.64 -39.44
C ASP A 597 34.10 -39.51 -39.56
N PRO A 598 34.55 -40.12 -38.44
CA PRO A 598 34.88 -41.55 -38.42
C PRO A 598 34.21 -42.31 -37.24
N ALA A 599 34.07 -43.66 -37.33
CA ALA A 599 33.06 -44.41 -36.56
C ALA A 599 33.53 -45.68 -35.80
N PHE A 600 32.82 -46.00 -34.71
CA PHE A 600 32.65 -47.32 -34.02
C PHE A 600 33.90 -48.02 -33.39
N PRO A 601 33.80 -49.10 -32.57
CA PRO A 601 32.66 -49.75 -31.85
C PRO A 601 32.91 -49.95 -30.29
N PRO A 602 32.07 -50.68 -29.51
CA PRO A 602 32.12 -50.75 -28.02
C PRO A 602 32.53 -52.13 -27.42
N PRO A 603 32.44 -52.32 -26.08
CA PRO A 603 31.99 -53.62 -25.54
C PRO A 603 31.06 -53.61 -24.28
N ALA A 604 29.94 -54.33 -24.42
CA ALA A 604 29.24 -55.26 -23.50
C ALA A 604 29.31 -55.20 -21.93
N LEU A 605 28.10 -55.06 -21.33
CA LEU A 605 27.43 -55.96 -20.34
C LEU A 605 28.18 -56.61 -19.15
N GLN A 606 27.57 -56.47 -17.94
CA GLN A 606 27.07 -57.64 -17.15
C GLN A 606 25.96 -57.25 -16.13
N ARG A 607 25.45 -58.20 -15.33
CA ARG A 607 24.10 -58.16 -14.67
C ARG A 607 24.09 -58.56 -13.18
N ALA A 608 23.12 -57.99 -12.44
CA ALA A 608 22.45 -58.52 -11.23
C ALA A 608 23.32 -58.68 -9.95
N ALA A 609 22.79 -58.93 -8.74
CA ALA A 609 21.41 -59.23 -8.30
C ALA A 609 21.08 -58.64 -6.90
N THR A 610 19.82 -58.75 -6.47
CA THR A 610 19.33 -58.44 -5.11
C THR A 610 18.99 -59.73 -4.32
N PRO A 611 18.25 -59.68 -3.18
CA PRO A 611 18.74 -59.84 -1.79
C PRO A 611 18.54 -61.28 -1.23
N PRO A 612 18.61 -61.49 0.11
CA PRO A 612 17.36 -61.85 0.79
C PRO A 612 17.15 -61.34 2.23
N GLU A 613 15.90 -61.54 2.67
CA GLU A 613 15.20 -61.22 3.92
C GLU A 613 15.68 -61.88 5.24
N ALA A 614 15.08 -61.41 6.36
CA ALA A 614 14.32 -62.22 7.35
C ALA A 614 14.78 -62.26 8.85
N ALA A 615 14.00 -61.53 9.66
CA ALA A 615 13.23 -62.03 10.82
C ALA A 615 13.85 -62.33 12.22
N GLY A 616 13.32 -61.60 13.22
CA GLY A 616 12.95 -62.09 14.57
C GLY A 616 13.97 -61.95 15.72
N ALA A 617 13.60 -61.97 17.01
CA ALA A 617 12.30 -61.74 17.69
C ALA A 617 12.51 -61.76 19.24
N LYS A 618 11.59 -61.15 20.02
CA LYS A 618 11.52 -61.16 21.52
C LYS A 618 12.64 -60.38 22.24
N GLY A 619 12.44 -59.68 23.37
CA GLY A 619 11.22 -59.38 24.15
C GLY A 619 11.51 -59.38 25.67
N GLY A 620 10.78 -58.57 26.48
CA GLY A 620 10.63 -58.83 27.92
C GLY A 620 11.03 -57.75 28.95
N LYS A 621 10.09 -56.83 29.23
CA LYS A 621 9.48 -56.58 30.57
C LYS A 621 10.26 -56.02 31.79
N ASP A 622 9.54 -55.08 32.44
CA ASP A 622 9.32 -54.92 33.90
C ASP A 622 10.49 -54.58 34.86
N LYS A 623 10.66 -53.28 35.22
CA LYS A 623 10.17 -52.73 36.52
C LYS A 623 10.45 -51.24 36.79
N LYS A 624 9.43 -50.59 37.39
CA LYS A 624 9.45 -49.37 38.25
C LYS A 624 9.37 -49.84 39.73
N PRO A 625 9.40 -49.00 40.79
CA PRO A 625 9.62 -47.53 40.88
C PRO A 625 10.54 -47.06 42.07
N ALA A 626 10.58 -45.74 42.28
CA ALA A 626 10.36 -45.03 43.58
C ALA A 626 11.53 -44.41 44.38
N LYS A 627 11.35 -43.10 44.70
CA LYS A 627 11.84 -42.30 45.87
C LYS A 627 13.37 -42.18 46.08
N GLY A 628 13.92 -41.05 46.54
CA GLY A 628 13.37 -39.74 46.93
C GLY A 628 14.24 -39.06 48.01
N ALA A 629 14.05 -37.73 48.20
CA ALA A 629 14.60 -36.86 49.26
C ALA A 629 16.12 -36.50 49.25
N ASP A 630 16.36 -35.18 49.13
CA ASP A 630 17.15 -34.30 50.01
C ASP A 630 18.56 -34.70 50.50
N CYS A 631 19.58 -33.89 50.17
CA CYS A 631 20.15 -32.91 51.13
C CYS A 631 21.31 -32.03 50.58
N MET A 632 21.14 -30.69 50.65
CA MET A 632 22.00 -29.75 51.41
C MET A 632 23.56 -29.91 51.42
N LEU A 633 24.27 -28.96 50.78
CA LEU A 633 25.30 -28.02 51.34
C LEU A 633 26.59 -27.75 50.53
N ASN A 634 26.85 -26.46 50.33
CA ASN A 634 28.14 -25.73 50.36
C ASN A 634 29.41 -26.28 49.66
N GLY A 635 29.63 -25.82 48.42
CA GLY A 635 30.53 -24.69 48.12
C GLY A 635 32.07 -24.81 48.29
N ALA A 636 32.80 -24.55 47.20
CA ALA A 636 34.18 -24.03 47.21
C ALA A 636 34.48 -23.20 45.93
N VAL A 637 35.33 -22.18 46.05
CA VAL A 637 35.65 -21.18 45.02
C VAL A 637 36.93 -21.54 44.25
N SER A 638 36.97 -21.38 42.92
CA SER A 638 38.00 -20.55 42.22
C SER A 638 38.02 -20.65 40.68
N ASN A 639 38.09 -19.47 40.03
CA ASN A 639 38.81 -19.11 38.81
C ASN A 639 38.81 -20.02 37.55
N SER A 640 38.21 -19.54 36.46
CA SER A 640 39.01 -19.01 35.32
C SER A 640 38.19 -18.15 34.35
N ARG A 641 38.90 -17.33 33.57
CA ARG A 641 38.44 -16.22 32.70
C ARG A 641 37.54 -16.66 31.55
N LEU A 642 36.59 -15.79 31.16
CA LEU A 642 36.43 -15.29 29.78
C LEU A 642 35.59 -13.99 29.77
N ASP A 643 35.71 -13.21 28.70
CA ASP A 643 35.19 -11.83 28.57
C ASP A 643 33.75 -11.74 27.98
N PRO A 644 33.06 -10.59 28.05
CA PRO A 644 31.60 -10.57 28.12
C PRO A 644 30.86 -10.58 26.78
N GLY A 645 29.78 -11.35 26.71
CA GLY A 645 28.73 -11.18 25.70
C GLY A 645 27.67 -10.19 26.17
N MET A 646 27.58 -9.01 25.53
CA MET A 646 26.45 -8.09 25.70
C MET A 646 25.23 -8.64 24.94
N ALA A 647 24.29 -9.26 25.67
CA ALA A 647 23.01 -9.67 25.12
C ALA A 647 22.12 -8.44 24.90
N LEU A 648 21.98 -8.01 23.65
CA LEU A 648 21.06 -6.94 23.28
C LEU A 648 19.64 -7.53 23.17
N VAL A 649 18.78 -7.23 24.15
CA VAL A 649 17.41 -7.75 24.22
C VAL A 649 16.59 -7.10 23.12
N ALA A 650 16.31 -7.84 22.05
CA ALA A 650 15.32 -7.46 21.06
C ALA A 650 13.91 -7.64 21.65
N THR A 651 13.26 -6.55 22.02
CA THR A 651 11.87 -6.56 22.52
C THR A 651 10.93 -6.87 21.36
N GLN A 652 10.70 -8.17 21.14
CA GLN A 652 9.94 -8.67 20.00
C GLN A 652 8.44 -8.39 20.20
N VAL A 653 7.92 -7.37 19.50
CA VAL A 653 6.48 -7.07 19.47
C VAL A 653 5.78 -8.17 18.68
N THR A 654 4.98 -9.00 19.36
CA THR A 654 4.18 -10.04 18.73
C THR A 654 3.06 -9.41 17.90
N VAL A 655 3.14 -9.55 16.58
CA VAL A 655 2.03 -9.29 15.65
C VAL A 655 1.41 -10.64 15.29
N ASP A 656 0.22 -10.93 15.82
CA ASP A 656 -0.47 -12.21 15.60
C ASP A 656 -1.09 -12.29 14.20
N ILE A 657 -0.30 -12.72 13.22
CA ILE A 657 -0.76 -12.95 11.84
C ILE A 657 -1.54 -14.28 11.77
N PHE A 658 -2.86 -14.20 11.94
CA PHE A 658 -3.75 -15.35 11.76
C PHE A 658 -4.05 -15.65 10.28
N LEU A 659 -3.34 -16.63 9.72
CA LEU A 659 -3.63 -17.24 8.42
C LEU A 659 -4.63 -18.40 8.56
N PRO A 660 -5.86 -18.31 8.04
CA PRO A 660 -6.82 -19.43 8.07
C PRO A 660 -6.50 -20.48 6.99
N LEU A 661 -5.73 -21.51 7.37
CA LEU A 661 -5.49 -22.69 6.52
C LEU A 661 -6.78 -23.52 6.36
N ALA A 662 -7.32 -23.58 5.14
CA ALA A 662 -8.50 -24.38 4.79
C ALA A 662 -8.10 -25.73 4.13
N PRO A 663 -8.38 -26.90 4.76
CA PRO A 663 -8.07 -28.20 4.17
C PRO A 663 -9.21 -28.72 3.28
N LEU A 664 -9.02 -28.69 1.95
CA LEU A 664 -9.85 -29.43 1.01
C LEU A 664 -9.46 -30.92 1.01
N LEU A 665 -10.39 -31.81 1.37
CA LEU A 665 -10.23 -33.26 1.19
C LEU A 665 -11.50 -33.90 0.59
N VAL A 666 -11.38 -34.34 -0.66
CA VAL A 666 -12.43 -35.07 -1.39
C VAL A 666 -12.19 -36.57 -1.25
N GLN A 667 -13.15 -37.32 -0.69
CA GLN A 667 -13.26 -38.76 -0.93
C GLN A 667 -14.72 -39.23 -1.05
N ARG A 668 -14.92 -40.32 -1.81
CA ARG A 668 -16.22 -40.81 -2.28
C ARG A 668 -16.64 -42.14 -1.62
N ARG A 669 -17.90 -42.16 -1.17
CA ARG A 669 -18.87 -43.29 -1.24
C ARG A 669 -18.70 -44.52 -0.32
N LYS A 670 -19.90 -45.07 -0.02
CA LYS A 670 -20.27 -46.45 0.41
C LYS A 670 -19.99 -46.86 1.86
N GLY A 671 -21.01 -47.44 2.49
CA GLY A 671 -20.85 -48.53 3.46
C GLY A 671 -21.82 -48.52 4.64
N ASP A 672 -22.85 -49.37 4.55
CA ASP A 672 -23.44 -50.18 5.63
C ASP A 672 -23.59 -49.66 7.09
N THR A 673 -24.87 -49.56 7.46
CA THR A 673 -25.55 -50.21 8.61
C THR A 673 -24.87 -50.27 10.00
N GLY A 674 -25.56 -49.73 11.02
CA GLY A 674 -25.28 -50.01 12.44
C GLY A 674 -26.38 -49.49 13.37
N LYS A 675 -27.19 -50.38 13.95
CA LYS A 675 -28.25 -50.04 14.92
C LYS A 675 -27.65 -49.78 16.32
N ALA A 676 -28.10 -48.74 17.03
CA ALA A 676 -28.45 -48.82 18.47
C ALA A 676 -29.13 -47.54 19.03
N THR A 677 -30.46 -47.59 19.20
CA THR A 677 -31.21 -47.36 20.47
C THR A 677 -30.45 -46.87 21.72
N LEU A 678 -31.00 -46.08 22.67
CA LEU A 678 -32.37 -45.68 23.09
C LEU A 678 -32.19 -44.53 24.15
N ALA A 679 -33.15 -43.71 24.64
CA ALA A 679 -34.62 -43.72 24.57
C ALA A 679 -35.28 -42.34 24.85
N SER A 680 -36.58 -42.25 24.51
CA SER A 680 -37.63 -41.49 25.24
C SER A 680 -37.67 -39.94 25.04
N VAL A 681 -38.83 -39.25 25.02
CA VAL A 681 -40.23 -39.72 25.12
C VAL A 681 -41.24 -38.72 24.48
N ILE A 682 -42.47 -39.20 24.19
CA ILE A 682 -43.70 -38.43 23.81
C ILE A 682 -43.75 -37.78 22.41
N GLY A 683 -44.64 -38.34 21.57
CA GLY A 683 -45.51 -37.60 20.64
C GLY A 683 -46.98 -37.80 21.09
N PRO A 684 -48.02 -37.84 20.22
CA PRO A 684 -47.97 -37.87 18.74
C PRO A 684 -49.13 -37.11 18.01
N ARG A 685 -49.18 -37.27 16.67
CA ARG A 685 -50.30 -37.01 15.72
C ARG A 685 -50.60 -35.52 15.36
N GLY A 686 -50.82 -35.18 14.09
CA GLY A 686 -50.64 -35.99 12.87
C GLY A 686 -51.35 -35.48 11.61
N ALA A 687 -51.19 -36.24 10.52
CA ALA A 687 -51.90 -36.18 9.23
C ALA A 687 -51.72 -34.92 8.35
N ALA A 688 -51.21 -35.14 7.13
CA ALA A 688 -51.01 -34.11 6.12
C ALA A 688 -52.29 -33.76 5.34
N ARG A 689 -52.28 -32.60 4.66
CA ARG A 689 -53.13 -32.30 3.51
C ARG A 689 -52.34 -31.53 2.45
N PHE A 690 -52.37 -32.02 1.21
CA PHE A 690 -51.88 -31.30 0.04
C PHE A 690 -52.93 -30.27 -0.42
N GLN A 691 -52.49 -29.04 -0.69
CA GLN A 691 -53.00 -28.23 -1.80
C GLN A 691 -51.95 -27.16 -2.18
N ALA A 692 -52.04 -26.62 -3.39
CA ALA A 692 -50.94 -25.91 -4.04
C ALA A 692 -51.26 -24.43 -4.31
N GLY A 693 -50.22 -23.64 -4.54
CA GLY A 693 -50.30 -22.25 -5.03
C GLY A 693 -50.08 -21.20 -3.94
N GLY A 694 -48.99 -20.44 -4.06
CA GLY A 694 -48.66 -19.32 -3.18
C GLY A 694 -47.20 -19.35 -2.70
N ILE A 695 -46.30 -18.72 -3.45
CA ILE A 695 -44.98 -18.35 -2.91
C ILE A 695 -45.20 -17.10 -2.05
N ARG A 696 -45.37 -17.30 -0.75
CA ARG A 696 -45.46 -16.21 0.23
C ARG A 696 -44.06 -15.91 0.75
N VAL A 697 -43.56 -14.70 0.52
CA VAL A 697 -42.22 -14.27 0.94
C VAL A 697 -42.24 -13.87 2.42
N GLU A 698 -42.44 -14.84 3.30
CA GLU A 698 -42.32 -14.67 4.77
C GLU A 698 -40.83 -14.78 5.18
N ALA A 699 -40.02 -13.82 4.74
CA ALA A 699 -38.57 -13.83 4.94
C ALA A 699 -37.93 -12.45 5.22
N ASP A 700 -38.73 -11.43 5.56
CA ASP A 700 -38.22 -10.04 5.69
C ASP A 700 -38.76 -9.29 6.93
N GLU A 701 -40.05 -9.42 7.28
CA GLU A 701 -40.68 -8.64 8.37
C GLU A 701 -40.03 -8.85 9.76
N MET A 702 -39.46 -10.04 10.02
CA MET A 702 -38.70 -10.29 11.26
C MET A 702 -37.27 -9.71 11.24
N PHE A 703 -36.71 -9.40 10.08
CA PHE A 703 -35.34 -8.88 9.93
C PHE A 703 -35.28 -7.35 9.90
N GLN A 704 -36.34 -6.68 9.47
CA GLN A 704 -36.36 -5.22 9.33
C GLN A 704 -36.46 -4.50 10.68
N ALA A 705 -37.30 -4.96 11.61
CA ALA A 705 -37.57 -4.22 12.86
C ALA A 705 -36.34 -3.95 13.76
N PRO A 706 -35.35 -4.87 13.93
CA PRO A 706 -34.15 -4.59 14.72
C PRO A 706 -33.20 -3.60 14.02
N LEU A 707 -33.00 -3.74 12.70
CA LEU A 707 -32.15 -2.85 11.91
C LEU A 707 -32.74 -1.43 11.83
N LEU A 708 -34.07 -1.32 11.69
CA LEU A 708 -34.76 -0.03 11.71
C LEU A 708 -34.56 0.69 13.05
N ARG A 709 -34.71 0.00 14.19
CA ARG A 709 -34.44 0.59 15.50
C ARG A 709 -32.99 0.97 15.67
N SER A 710 -32.04 0.10 15.32
CA SER A 710 -30.60 0.42 15.39
C SER A 710 -30.23 1.63 14.53
N ALA A 711 -30.82 1.77 13.33
CA ALA A 711 -30.63 2.93 12.47
C ALA A 711 -31.33 4.19 13.00
N GLU A 712 -32.53 4.08 13.57
CA GLU A 712 -33.25 5.20 14.22
C GLU A 712 -32.53 5.67 15.49
N ASP A 713 -32.02 4.75 16.31
CA ASP A 713 -31.24 5.03 17.52
C ASP A 713 -29.86 5.62 17.17
N ALA A 714 -29.15 5.09 16.17
CA ALA A 714 -27.88 5.66 15.69
C ALA A 714 -28.08 7.04 15.06
N ALA A 715 -29.10 7.22 14.23
CA ALA A 715 -29.45 8.53 13.67
C ALA A 715 -29.92 9.50 14.77
N ALA A 716 -30.61 9.04 15.82
CA ALA A 716 -30.99 9.86 16.96
C ALA A 716 -29.80 10.20 17.88
N ALA A 717 -28.79 9.35 17.98
CA ALA A 717 -27.52 9.64 18.65
C ALA A 717 -26.75 10.71 17.87
N ALA A 718 -26.46 10.48 16.58
CA ALA A 718 -25.79 11.46 15.72
C ALA A 718 -26.57 12.79 15.62
N THR A 719 -27.91 12.76 15.58
CA THR A 719 -28.72 13.99 15.63
C THR A 719 -28.65 14.67 16.99
N LYS A 720 -28.57 13.92 18.11
CA LYS A 720 -28.37 14.50 19.45
C LYS A 720 -27.01 15.15 19.61
N GLU A 721 -25.97 14.55 19.05
CA GLU A 721 -24.62 15.12 19.01
C GLU A 721 -24.60 16.38 18.14
N ALA A 722 -25.20 16.35 16.94
CA ALA A 722 -25.37 17.54 16.10
C ALA A 722 -26.24 18.63 16.75
N THR A 723 -27.21 18.30 17.62
CA THR A 723 -27.90 19.32 18.44
C THR A 723 -27.08 19.82 19.62
N LYS A 724 -26.13 19.03 20.17
CA LYS A 724 -25.15 19.56 21.13
C LYS A 724 -24.17 20.52 20.44
N GLU A 725 -23.75 20.25 19.21
CA GLU A 725 -23.02 21.22 18.37
C GLU A 725 -23.84 22.51 18.17
N GLY A 726 -25.16 22.38 17.96
CA GLY A 726 -26.07 23.53 17.81
C GLY A 726 -26.40 24.29 19.11
N GLU A 727 -26.37 23.65 20.28
CA GLU A 727 -26.66 24.26 21.60
C GLU A 727 -25.40 24.74 22.35
N SER A 728 -24.21 24.59 21.76
CA SER A 728 -22.93 25.10 22.28
C SER A 728 -22.32 26.24 21.46
N ALA A 729 -23.11 26.83 20.56
CA ALA A 729 -22.76 27.97 19.68
C ALA A 729 -23.38 29.31 20.13
#